data_AF-A0A256IML5-F1
#
_entry.id   AF-A0A256IML5-F1
#
_cell.length_a   1.000
_cell.length_b   1.000
_cell.length_c   1.000
_cell.angle_alpha   90.00
_cell.angle_beta   90.00
_cell.angle_gamma   90.00
#
_symmetry.space_group_name_H-M   'P 1'
#
loop_
_entity.id
_entity.type
_entity.pdbx_description
1 polymer ?
#
loop_
_entity_poly.entity_id
_entity_poly.type
_entity_poly.pdbx_seq_one_letter_code
_entity_poly.pdbx_strand_id
1 'polypeptide(L)'
;MEVEEPERIQAAIGDVDWPNDEATYSDRVETSVEVENTGNTRHEFYVGYSVRGPDGEWRDNNGSTHESVTLSPGEQRQVNVEWEITDEAPAGDYDVWTTVYADRRGEELQEKRDERRQSSVFSVEETNQTGTVTGYVTTSDGDGLEDVSVTVGGITVKTNPDGYYDAENVPIGKRTVSATIEGQEYTKQQSVSAGQQVTTDIEVDLQTTDIQITSFDPQTGTFSPGDEITASVGLVNEGNEEKTVRATLGHRGPTGTLLDGGDESTTSLTLAPSQQTTTELSWTVGDDPNVGTYDAVLTVSAGDSQIAQSAENDSVNLQSTDDAATLLDYSQESGTYEPDDTIEVEFAVENNEESSTTYYVEYVARGSNGEMYANDAYFVTRPPSGAESPPTTIRYAVPESAPNGTYDGVLRVWKGRSPDTSQPPADQVTISDVFSVENPNVSEPERPDEEAPTGKVTIRVEGSSGEVVEGTKVGINLLGDNKEKTVGNDGVATFEVPRRDIKYTAYYVGRSDIIQERKPVLVDSEGPHDVAFEIKETGTLRGTVTIDGEPVTGDITLQGSETQIEDGVFEFDDKVPIGYKTLVIDPDGNGPTRYASVRIEPGENGETIQITERFRIGEYVSGAVLGDIGYRNRETISVEYTLGWMTSTTIPISDVRDLASSASAGDKVDTAVNVVAIVPLVGDSSTVISRIGKFVKKAPPKAVRDFAKIIRRSSKFDGMRYRALSELGYGDTLESLTRAGFSRAEATKLVSVAKSSDVSSDALRSAVSKADVAPKAVRKAVKNEETGDVVLLTKGVRNEDGWTHIVRGHIGGTDRVIDSYKTFFPTGKEVKFKKHADEVLPARMTEKQVEEMVLTAIKKGDEPTDIGGGVAYTIDPRKHGYDVGITKIQVEVSDGIVKTAYPTKGPSVYEYRPNGELIKGVS
;
A
#
# COMPACT_ATOMS: atom_id res chain seq x y z
N MET A 1 63.66 49.04 -6.95
CA MET A 1 62.40 48.58 -6.35
C MET A 1 62.24 47.16 -6.82
N GLU A 2 62.67 46.22 -5.99
CA GLU A 2 62.37 44.81 -6.18
C GLU A 2 60.91 44.67 -5.74
N VAL A 3 60.04 44.29 -6.68
CA VAL A 3 58.63 44.03 -6.37
C VAL A 3 58.62 42.61 -5.81
N GLU A 4 58.56 42.48 -4.49
CA GLU A 4 58.33 41.17 -3.87
C GLU A 4 56.98 40.64 -4.37
N GLU A 5 56.97 39.39 -4.84
CA GLU A 5 55.72 38.71 -5.20
C GLU A 5 54.82 38.62 -3.96
N PRO A 6 53.50 38.82 -4.10
CA PRO A 6 52.59 38.74 -2.96
C PRO A 6 52.66 37.33 -2.32
N GLU A 7 52.59 37.30 -0.99
CA GLU A 7 52.51 36.04 -0.24
C GLU A 7 51.27 35.25 -0.68
N ARG A 8 51.47 33.96 -0.94
CA ARG A 8 50.46 33.01 -1.38
C ARG A 8 50.56 31.78 -0.49
N ILE A 9 49.58 31.63 0.40
CA ILE A 9 49.46 30.49 1.30
C ILE A 9 48.50 29.49 0.66
N GLN A 10 49.04 28.42 0.09
CA GLN A 10 48.27 27.37 -0.58
C GLN A 10 48.82 26.00 -0.18
N ALA A 11 47.93 25.02 -0.05
CA ALA A 11 48.29 23.63 0.18
C ALA A 11 47.44 22.73 -0.70
N ALA A 12 47.95 21.53 -0.98
CA ALA A 12 47.24 20.47 -1.67
C ALA A 12 47.40 19.15 -0.91
N ILE A 13 46.37 18.31 -0.97
CA ILE A 13 46.40 16.95 -0.45
C ILE A 13 46.83 16.00 -1.58
N GLY A 14 47.91 15.27 -1.34
CA GLY A 14 48.48 14.27 -2.24
C GLY A 14 47.80 12.90 -2.11
N ASP A 15 48.60 11.89 -1.78
CA ASP A 15 48.12 10.55 -1.45
C ASP A 15 47.51 10.51 -0.04
N VAL A 16 46.45 9.72 0.11
CA VAL A 16 45.78 9.46 1.39
C VAL A 16 45.74 7.96 1.59
N ASP A 17 46.32 7.50 2.71
CA ASP A 17 46.23 6.11 3.13
C ASP A 17 45.01 5.95 4.03
N TRP A 18 43.94 5.41 3.44
CA TRP A 18 42.66 5.24 4.12
C TRP A 18 42.69 4.01 5.03
N PRO A 19 42.02 4.06 6.20
CA PRO A 19 41.85 2.88 7.04
C PRO A 19 41.08 1.82 6.24
N ASN A 20 41.45 0.55 6.41
CA ASN A 20 40.89 -0.56 5.63
C ASN A 20 40.45 -1.76 6.49
N ASP A 21 40.28 -1.53 7.80
CA ASP A 21 39.97 -2.57 8.78
C ASP A 21 38.55 -2.41 9.36
N GLU A 22 37.99 -3.54 9.81
CA GLU A 22 36.84 -3.58 10.73
C GLU A 22 37.30 -3.06 12.10
N ALA A 23 36.60 -2.08 12.67
CA ALA A 23 36.92 -1.49 13.95
C ALA A 23 35.83 -1.75 14.98
N THR A 24 36.22 -1.89 16.25
CA THR A 24 35.30 -2.11 17.38
C THR A 24 35.22 -0.89 18.28
N TYR A 25 34.17 -0.79 19.09
CA TYR A 25 34.02 0.27 20.09
C TYR A 25 35.27 0.39 20.97
N SER A 26 35.74 1.62 21.22
CA SER A 26 37.01 1.99 21.88
C SER A 26 38.30 1.86 21.04
N ASP A 27 38.21 1.41 19.78
CA ASP A 27 39.33 1.52 18.84
C ASP A 27 39.53 2.96 18.36
N ARG A 28 40.70 3.20 17.75
CA ARG A 28 41.03 4.46 17.06
C ARG A 28 41.24 4.17 15.59
N VAL A 29 40.58 4.95 14.76
CA VAL A 29 40.69 4.87 13.31
C VAL A 29 41.65 5.97 12.86
N GLU A 30 42.78 5.56 12.28
CA GLU A 30 43.85 6.46 11.84
C GLU A 30 43.84 6.62 10.31
N THR A 31 44.12 7.81 9.79
CA THR A 31 44.29 8.09 8.37
C THR A 31 45.56 8.91 8.16
N SER A 32 46.43 8.47 7.26
CA SER A 32 47.65 9.22 6.90
C SER A 32 47.41 10.06 5.65
N VAL A 33 47.69 11.36 5.75
CA VAL A 33 47.42 12.36 4.71
C VAL A 33 48.73 13.02 4.29
N GLU A 34 49.09 12.93 3.01
CA GLU A 34 50.21 13.70 2.46
C GLU A 34 49.78 15.13 2.14
N VAL A 35 50.47 16.11 2.73
CA VAL A 35 50.20 17.54 2.53
C VAL A 35 51.40 18.21 1.86
N GLU A 36 51.14 18.95 0.78
CA GLU A 36 52.12 19.78 0.07
C GLU A 36 51.83 21.27 0.26
N ASN A 37 52.87 22.08 0.53
CA ASN A 37 52.76 23.54 0.42
C ASN A 37 52.99 24.01 -1.02
N THR A 38 51.92 24.31 -1.74
CA THR A 38 51.93 24.82 -3.13
C THR A 38 52.03 26.36 -3.21
N GLY A 39 52.10 27.01 -2.05
CA GLY A 39 52.34 28.44 -1.87
C GLY A 39 53.79 28.86 -2.09
N ASN A 40 54.07 30.15 -1.87
CA ASN A 40 55.43 30.72 -1.94
C ASN A 40 55.99 31.14 -0.57
N THR A 41 55.24 30.91 0.52
CA THR A 41 55.63 31.24 1.90
C THR A 41 55.65 29.99 2.78
N ARG A 42 56.64 29.88 3.68
CA ARG A 42 56.67 28.83 4.71
C ARG A 42 55.51 29.06 5.68
N HIS A 43 54.64 28.07 5.84
CA HIS A 43 53.38 28.24 6.57
C HIS A 43 53.02 27.00 7.41
N GLU A 44 52.23 27.21 8.47
CA GLU A 44 51.62 26.14 9.27
C GLU A 44 50.22 25.84 8.74
N PHE A 45 49.98 24.60 8.36
CA PHE A 45 48.69 24.10 7.91
C PHE A 45 48.07 23.19 8.96
N TYR A 46 46.74 23.08 8.95
CA TYR A 46 45.99 22.20 9.86
C TYR A 46 45.25 21.17 9.03
N VAL A 47 45.42 19.89 9.35
CA VAL A 47 44.74 18.76 8.70
C VAL A 47 43.59 18.35 9.61
N GLY A 48 42.36 18.59 9.20
CA GLY A 48 41.15 18.16 9.90
C GLY A 48 40.65 16.81 9.41
N TYR A 49 39.90 16.13 10.28
CA TYR A 49 39.39 14.79 10.06
C TYR A 49 37.97 14.64 10.59
N SER A 50 37.07 14.09 9.80
CA SER A 50 35.69 13.82 10.22
C SER A 50 35.20 12.54 9.59
N VAL A 51 34.35 11.81 10.31
CA VAL A 51 33.73 10.58 9.85
C VAL A 51 32.22 10.72 9.79
N ARG A 52 31.55 9.95 8.93
CA ARG A 52 30.09 9.94 8.83
C ARG A 52 29.55 8.53 8.90
N GLY A 53 28.78 8.23 9.93
CA GLY A 53 28.18 6.91 10.14
C GLY A 53 26.89 6.70 9.32
N PRO A 54 26.26 5.52 9.44
CA PRO A 54 25.05 5.15 8.71
C PRO A 54 23.80 5.98 9.09
N ASP A 55 23.83 6.66 10.24
CA ASP A 55 22.82 7.65 10.62
C ASP A 55 22.95 8.99 9.86
N GLY A 56 24.03 9.15 9.10
CA GLY A 56 24.29 10.33 8.29
C GLY A 56 24.83 11.53 9.07
N GLU A 57 25.18 11.38 10.36
CA GLU A 57 25.78 12.44 11.17
C GLU A 57 27.31 12.47 11.04
N TRP A 58 27.88 13.67 10.90
CA TRP A 58 29.33 13.90 10.88
C TRP A 58 29.87 14.00 12.30
N ARG A 59 30.95 13.28 12.59
CA ARG A 59 31.62 13.22 13.89
C ARG A 59 33.09 13.58 13.76
N ASP A 60 33.58 14.39 14.68
CA ASP A 60 34.95 14.91 14.71
C ASP A 60 35.52 15.00 16.16
N ASN A 61 34.96 14.19 17.07
CA ASN A 61 35.26 14.20 18.52
C ASN A 61 35.30 15.62 19.13
N ASN A 62 34.27 16.43 18.83
CA ASN A 62 34.15 17.81 19.29
C ASN A 62 35.30 18.70 18.81
N GLY A 63 35.70 18.56 17.54
CA GLY A 63 36.75 19.34 16.90
C GLY A 63 38.19 18.94 17.27
N SER A 64 38.40 17.85 18.01
CA SER A 64 39.73 17.41 18.45
C SER A 64 40.52 16.62 17.39
N THR A 65 39.90 16.29 16.26
CA THR A 65 40.44 15.41 15.21
C THR A 65 41.27 16.17 14.18
N HIS A 66 42.20 17.03 14.63
CA HIS A 66 43.07 17.77 13.72
C HIS A 66 44.53 17.82 14.20
N GLU A 67 45.46 17.84 13.24
CA GLU A 67 46.89 17.95 13.48
C GLU A 67 47.51 19.08 12.65
N SER A 68 48.56 19.74 13.17
CA SER A 68 49.24 20.81 12.45
C SER A 68 50.58 20.39 11.84
N VAL A 69 50.93 20.99 10.70
CA VAL A 69 52.19 20.75 10.00
C VAL A 69 52.75 22.03 9.42
N THR A 70 54.02 22.33 9.72
CA THR A 70 54.73 23.46 9.10
C THR A 70 55.57 23.00 7.91
N LEU A 71 55.34 23.60 6.75
CA LEU A 71 55.95 23.24 5.47
C LEU A 71 56.54 24.47 4.76
N SER A 72 57.74 24.31 4.20
CA SER A 72 58.37 25.29 3.30
C SER A 72 57.74 25.21 1.89
N PRO A 73 57.88 26.22 1.02
CA PRO A 73 57.38 26.15 -0.36
C PRO A 73 57.89 24.92 -1.11
N GLY A 74 56.97 24.09 -1.63
CA GLY A 74 57.26 22.82 -2.31
C GLY A 74 57.61 21.64 -1.40
N GLU A 75 57.56 21.80 -0.07
CA GLU A 75 57.76 20.71 0.89
C GLU A 75 56.48 19.88 1.05
N GLN A 76 56.64 18.56 1.13
CA GLN A 76 55.58 17.57 1.36
C GLN A 76 55.83 16.82 2.66
N ARG A 77 54.78 16.49 3.42
CA ARG A 77 54.88 15.64 4.62
C ARG A 77 53.60 14.86 4.87
N GLN A 78 53.72 13.66 5.42
CA GLN A 78 52.59 12.87 5.93
C GLN A 78 52.17 13.36 7.32
N VAL A 79 50.87 13.44 7.53
CA VAL A 79 50.21 13.81 8.78
C VAL A 79 49.17 12.75 9.11
N ASN A 80 49.27 12.16 10.29
CA ASN A 80 48.30 11.18 10.75
C ASN A 80 47.21 11.90 11.55
N VAL A 81 45.96 11.61 11.23
CA VAL A 81 44.78 12.12 11.94
C VAL A 81 43.94 10.93 12.39
N GLU A 82 43.43 10.99 13.61
CA GLU A 82 42.71 9.88 14.25
C GLU A 82 41.31 10.28 14.73
N TRP A 83 40.39 9.32 14.73
CA TRP A 83 39.08 9.41 15.36
C TRP A 83 38.89 8.25 16.34
N GLU A 84 38.49 8.56 17.58
CA GLU A 84 38.17 7.58 18.62
C GLU A 84 36.69 7.21 18.55
N ILE A 85 36.40 5.91 18.47
CA ILE A 85 35.04 5.38 18.33
C ILE A 85 34.34 5.36 19.69
N THR A 86 33.35 6.24 19.89
CA THR A 86 32.57 6.33 21.14
C THR A 86 31.40 5.35 21.16
N ASP A 87 30.80 5.12 22.35
CA ASP A 87 29.57 4.32 22.49
C ASP A 87 28.32 5.01 21.88
N GLU A 88 28.45 6.27 21.44
CA GLU A 88 27.42 6.98 20.68
C GLU A 88 27.52 6.75 19.16
N ALA A 89 28.59 6.09 18.68
CA ALA A 89 28.79 5.78 17.28
C ALA A 89 27.95 4.56 16.84
N PRO A 90 27.08 4.65 15.82
CA PRO A 90 26.35 3.50 15.31
C PRO A 90 27.27 2.45 14.67
N ALA A 91 26.91 1.17 14.75
CA ALA A 91 27.55 0.13 13.96
C ALA A 91 27.21 0.27 12.45
N GLY A 92 28.12 -0.16 11.57
CA GLY A 92 27.98 -0.11 10.11
C GLY A 92 29.06 0.71 9.40
N ASP A 93 28.85 1.02 8.11
CA ASP A 93 29.84 1.65 7.25
C ASP A 93 30.03 3.16 7.52
N TYR A 94 31.28 3.62 7.51
CA TYR A 94 31.65 5.02 7.71
C TYR A 94 32.32 5.66 6.50
N ASP A 95 31.90 6.87 6.13
CA ASP A 95 32.65 7.75 5.24
C ASP A 95 33.76 8.48 6.01
N VAL A 96 34.84 8.86 5.32
CA VAL A 96 35.91 9.69 5.88
C VAL A 96 36.08 10.96 5.03
N TRP A 97 36.22 12.09 5.70
CA TRP A 97 36.51 13.40 5.10
C TRP A 97 37.73 14.02 5.79
N THR A 98 38.78 14.29 5.01
CA THR A 98 39.96 15.02 5.45
C THR A 98 40.13 16.31 4.68
N THR A 99 40.53 17.37 5.38
CA THR A 99 40.63 18.73 4.81
C THR A 99 41.88 19.43 5.32
N VAL A 100 42.60 20.15 4.46
CA VAL A 100 43.72 21.00 4.87
C VAL A 100 43.32 22.48 4.89
N TYR A 101 43.64 23.14 5.99
CA TYR A 101 43.29 24.52 6.32
C TYR A 101 44.55 25.37 6.50
N ALA A 102 44.46 26.66 6.15
CA ALA A 102 45.57 27.59 6.29
C ALA A 102 45.56 28.37 7.62
N ASP A 103 44.47 28.36 8.38
CA ASP A 103 44.41 29.09 9.64
C ASP A 103 43.52 28.36 10.66
N ARG A 104 43.66 28.73 11.94
CA ARG A 104 42.83 28.23 13.04
C ARG A 104 42.54 29.35 14.04
N ARG A 105 41.28 29.53 14.40
CA ARG A 105 40.84 30.51 15.40
C ARG A 105 40.18 29.81 16.60
N GLY A 106 40.98 29.55 17.63
CA GLY A 106 40.52 28.73 18.76
C GLY A 106 40.50 27.26 18.35
N GLU A 107 39.34 26.61 18.45
CA GLU A 107 39.11 25.23 17.97
C GLU A 107 38.61 25.19 16.52
N GLU A 108 38.25 26.34 15.94
CA GLU A 108 37.66 26.40 14.60
C GLU A 108 38.73 26.51 13.50
N LEU A 109 38.73 25.58 12.56
CA LEU A 109 39.63 25.56 11.39
C LEU A 109 39.09 26.48 10.28
N GLN A 110 39.97 27.29 9.69
CA GLN A 110 39.61 28.37 8.77
C GLN A 110 40.43 28.32 7.49
N GLU A 111 39.92 28.99 6.46
CA GLU A 111 40.64 29.13 5.19
C GLU A 111 41.01 27.79 4.52
N LYS A 112 39.99 26.96 4.25
CA LYS A 112 40.14 25.69 3.52
C LYS A 112 40.99 25.85 2.26
N ARG A 113 41.93 24.93 2.04
CA ARG A 113 42.82 24.91 0.86
C ARG A 113 42.55 23.73 -0.06
N ASP A 114 42.38 22.54 0.49
CA ASP A 114 42.08 21.34 -0.27
C ASP A 114 41.36 20.30 0.61
N GLU A 115 40.65 19.37 -0.01
CA GLU A 115 39.90 18.32 0.71
C GLU A 115 39.87 17.00 -0.06
N ARG A 116 39.78 15.89 0.66
CA ARG A 116 39.54 14.56 0.11
C ARG A 116 38.48 13.85 0.92
N ARG A 117 37.59 13.17 0.22
CA ARG A 117 36.52 12.36 0.80
C ARG A 117 36.51 10.99 0.15
N GLN A 118 36.29 9.97 0.96
CA GLN A 118 36.01 8.62 0.50
C GLN A 118 34.80 8.08 1.25
N SER A 119 33.97 7.32 0.54
CA SER A 119 32.78 6.69 1.14
C SER A 119 33.04 5.23 1.51
N SER A 120 32.34 4.76 2.55
CA SER A 120 32.41 3.37 3.05
C SER A 120 33.87 2.89 3.22
N VAL A 121 34.64 3.65 3.99
CA VAL A 121 36.09 3.47 4.16
C VAL A 121 36.39 2.34 5.15
N PHE A 122 35.68 2.32 6.28
CA PHE A 122 35.78 1.29 7.31
C PHE A 122 34.37 0.98 7.88
N SER A 123 34.22 -0.13 8.58
CA SER A 123 32.99 -0.54 9.26
C SER A 123 33.22 -0.58 10.77
N VAL A 124 32.22 -0.16 11.54
CA VAL A 124 32.18 -0.38 12.99
C VAL A 124 31.33 -1.61 13.29
N GLU A 125 31.91 -2.61 13.93
CA GLU A 125 31.23 -3.87 14.23
C GLU A 125 30.33 -3.78 15.46
N GLU A 126 29.22 -4.54 15.44
CA GLU A 126 28.42 -4.74 16.64
C GLU A 126 29.21 -5.53 17.70
N THR A 127 29.22 -5.03 18.94
CA THR A 127 29.92 -5.69 20.05
C THR A 127 28.97 -6.60 20.84
N ASN A 128 29.52 -7.69 21.38
CA ASN A 128 28.81 -8.59 22.30
C ASN A 128 28.70 -8.04 23.74
N GLN A 129 29.17 -6.83 24.00
CA GLN A 129 29.02 -6.19 25.31
C GLN A 129 27.58 -5.71 25.50
N THR A 130 27.08 -5.88 26.72
CA THR A 130 25.69 -5.56 27.07
C THR A 130 25.60 -4.76 28.37
N GLY A 131 24.45 -4.12 28.59
CA GLY A 131 24.01 -3.48 29.84
C GLY A 131 22.57 -3.87 30.19
N THR A 132 21.97 -3.15 31.13
CA THR A 132 20.57 -3.35 31.58
C THR A 132 19.78 -2.05 31.43
N VAL A 133 18.56 -2.13 30.89
CA VAL A 133 17.62 -1.00 30.82
C VAL A 133 16.39 -1.33 31.65
N THR A 134 16.06 -0.45 32.59
CA THR A 134 14.89 -0.58 33.48
C THR A 134 13.97 0.62 33.33
N GLY A 135 12.73 0.54 33.76
CA GLY A 135 11.86 1.72 33.80
C GLY A 135 10.41 1.39 34.11
N TYR A 136 9.56 2.42 34.06
CA TYR A 136 8.12 2.28 34.17
C TYR A 136 7.42 2.73 32.89
N VAL A 137 6.36 2.03 32.53
CA VAL A 137 5.36 2.47 31.56
C VAL A 137 4.11 2.89 32.33
N THR A 138 3.77 4.17 32.30
CA THR A 138 2.66 4.74 33.07
C THR A 138 1.71 5.55 32.21
N THR A 139 0.47 5.71 32.64
CA THR A 139 -0.44 6.73 32.10
C THR A 139 0.00 8.14 32.53
N SER A 140 -0.62 9.17 31.95
CA SER A 140 -0.48 10.57 32.38
C SER A 140 -0.86 10.82 33.84
N ASP A 141 -1.71 9.97 34.42
CA ASP A 141 -2.11 10.04 35.83
C ASP A 141 -1.12 9.31 36.77
N GLY A 142 -0.09 8.67 36.21
CA GLY A 142 0.96 7.96 36.93
C GLY A 142 0.61 6.51 37.29
N ASP A 143 -0.47 5.97 36.74
CA ASP A 143 -0.85 4.56 36.93
C ASP A 143 0.02 3.65 36.06
N GLY A 144 0.57 2.58 36.63
CA GLY A 144 1.37 1.59 35.92
C GLY A 144 0.54 0.75 34.96
N LEU A 145 1.07 0.52 33.76
CA LEU A 145 0.41 -0.30 32.73
C LEU A 145 0.99 -1.72 32.72
N GLU A 146 0.16 -2.73 33.03
CA GLU A 146 0.53 -4.15 33.02
C GLU A 146 0.61 -4.74 31.61
N ASP A 147 1.44 -5.77 31.42
CA ASP A 147 1.49 -6.60 30.21
C ASP A 147 1.90 -5.86 28.91
N VAL A 148 2.41 -4.62 29.04
CA VAL A 148 2.93 -3.82 27.93
C VAL A 148 4.25 -4.42 27.44
N SER A 149 4.36 -4.62 26.13
CA SER A 149 5.61 -5.08 25.51
C SER A 149 6.58 -3.91 25.36
N VAL A 150 7.71 -3.99 26.05
CA VAL A 150 8.82 -3.03 25.95
C VAL A 150 9.98 -3.68 25.22
N THR A 151 10.40 -3.09 24.11
CA THR A 151 11.51 -3.57 23.27
C THR A 151 12.66 -2.57 23.29
N VAL A 152 13.87 -3.06 23.54
CA VAL A 152 15.11 -2.28 23.50
C VAL A 152 16.27 -3.14 23.05
N GLY A 153 16.99 -2.71 22.00
CA GLY A 153 18.17 -3.44 21.50
C GLY A 153 17.91 -4.90 21.11
N GLY A 154 16.70 -5.21 20.61
CA GLY A 154 16.29 -6.58 20.25
C GLY A 154 15.81 -7.45 21.41
N ILE A 155 15.85 -6.93 22.64
CA ILE A 155 15.29 -7.58 23.83
C ILE A 155 13.86 -7.09 24.03
N THR A 156 12.89 -8.01 24.13
CA THR A 156 11.50 -7.69 24.44
C THR A 156 11.12 -8.26 25.80
N VAL A 157 10.60 -7.41 26.67
CA VAL A 157 10.11 -7.76 28.02
C VAL A 157 8.70 -7.23 28.21
N LYS A 158 7.99 -7.77 29.21
CA LYS A 158 6.66 -7.30 29.59
C LYS A 158 6.70 -6.53 30.91
N THR A 159 5.89 -5.50 31.02
CA THR A 159 5.69 -4.79 32.28
C THR A 159 4.90 -5.63 33.28
N ASN A 160 5.20 -5.44 34.56
CA ASN A 160 4.43 -6.02 35.67
C ASN A 160 3.19 -5.14 36.01
N PRO A 161 2.36 -5.50 37.01
CA PRO A 161 1.17 -4.71 37.40
C PRO A 161 1.45 -3.25 37.80
N ASP A 162 2.66 -2.94 38.25
CA ASP A 162 3.08 -1.58 38.63
C ASP A 162 3.66 -0.81 37.42
N GLY A 163 3.60 -1.36 36.21
CA GLY A 163 4.17 -0.79 34.99
C GLY A 163 5.69 -0.98 34.85
N TYR A 164 6.34 -1.69 35.77
CA TYR A 164 7.80 -1.84 35.78
C TYR A 164 8.28 -2.88 34.77
N TYR A 165 9.35 -2.55 34.05
CA TYR A 165 10.07 -3.49 33.17
C TYR A 165 11.57 -3.53 33.48
N ASP A 166 12.19 -4.67 33.17
CA ASP A 166 13.61 -4.94 33.35
C ASP A 166 14.14 -5.72 32.13
N ALA A 167 14.87 -5.02 31.26
CA ALA A 167 15.50 -5.57 30.07
C ALA A 167 17.01 -5.74 30.31
N GLU A 168 17.42 -6.97 30.60
CA GLU A 168 18.81 -7.37 30.73
C GLU A 168 19.46 -7.70 29.38
N ASN A 169 20.79 -7.68 29.34
CA ASN A 169 21.59 -8.05 28.16
C ASN A 169 21.32 -7.19 26.92
N VAL A 170 20.98 -5.92 27.13
CA VAL A 170 20.76 -4.96 26.06
C VAL A 170 22.11 -4.60 25.44
N PRO A 171 22.34 -4.80 24.13
CA PRO A 171 23.59 -4.45 23.47
C PRO A 171 23.96 -2.98 23.71
N ILE A 172 25.24 -2.70 23.98
CA ILE A 172 25.69 -1.32 24.24
C ILE A 172 25.49 -0.42 23.02
N GLY A 173 25.40 0.88 23.24
CA GLY A 173 25.18 1.89 22.22
C GLY A 173 23.91 2.73 22.47
N LYS A 174 23.62 3.66 21.57
CA LYS A 174 22.36 4.41 21.57
C LYS A 174 21.23 3.50 21.09
N ARG A 175 20.30 3.18 22.01
CA ARG A 175 19.18 2.26 21.78
C ARG A 175 17.84 2.99 21.90
N THR A 176 16.91 2.64 21.02
CA THR A 176 15.51 3.05 21.14
C THR A 176 14.81 2.11 22.11
N VAL A 177 14.29 2.64 23.21
CA VAL A 177 13.33 1.95 24.08
C VAL A 177 11.95 2.23 23.51
N SER A 178 11.19 1.18 23.19
CA SER A 178 9.87 1.26 22.60
C SER A 178 8.86 0.49 23.44
N ALA A 179 7.77 1.12 23.84
CA ALA A 179 6.62 0.46 24.44
C ALA A 179 5.46 0.45 23.45
N THR A 180 4.84 -0.71 23.24
CA THR A 180 3.67 -0.86 22.36
C THR A 180 2.40 -1.06 23.18
N ILE A 181 1.47 -0.11 23.08
CA ILE A 181 0.18 -0.13 23.78
C ILE A 181 -0.91 0.03 22.72
N GLU A 182 -1.85 -0.92 22.63
CA GLU A 182 -2.99 -0.88 21.68
C GLU A 182 -2.60 -0.61 20.21
N GLY A 183 -1.40 -1.04 19.81
CA GLY A 183 -0.86 -0.82 18.46
C GLY A 183 -0.21 0.54 18.22
N GLN A 184 -0.19 1.44 19.22
CA GLN A 184 0.61 2.66 19.21
C GLN A 184 1.98 2.43 19.85
N GLU A 185 3.00 3.09 19.29
CA GLU A 185 4.39 2.96 19.72
C GLU A 185 4.86 4.24 20.42
N TYR A 186 5.31 4.11 21.67
CA TYR A 186 5.89 5.19 22.46
C TYR A 186 7.38 4.94 22.60
N THR A 187 8.22 5.85 22.07
CA THR A 187 9.67 5.63 21.99
C THR A 187 10.48 6.67 22.74
N LYS A 188 11.64 6.24 23.26
CA LYS A 188 12.62 7.10 23.92
C LYS A 188 14.03 6.61 23.64
N GLN A 189 14.95 7.51 23.32
CA GLN A 189 16.35 7.19 23.10
C GLN A 189 17.09 7.02 24.43
N GLN A 190 17.90 5.98 24.55
CA GLN A 190 18.71 5.68 25.73
C GLN A 190 20.10 5.18 25.32
N SER A 191 21.17 5.80 25.85
CA SER A 191 22.53 5.27 25.72
C SER A 191 22.77 4.17 26.75
N VAL A 192 23.23 3.01 26.30
CA VAL A 192 23.54 1.84 27.13
C VAL A 192 25.05 1.61 27.09
N SER A 193 25.72 1.67 28.24
CA SER A 193 27.17 1.42 28.35
C SER A 193 27.43 0.06 28.99
N ALA A 194 28.61 -0.51 28.73
CA ALA A 194 28.94 -1.89 29.12
C ALA A 194 28.81 -2.14 30.63
N GLY A 195 27.98 -3.12 31.01
CA GLY A 195 27.74 -3.54 32.39
C GLY A 195 26.96 -2.54 33.25
N GLN A 196 26.48 -1.44 32.68
CA GLN A 196 25.72 -0.43 33.42
C GLN A 196 24.22 -0.70 33.36
N GLN A 197 23.52 -0.42 34.47
CA GLN A 197 22.07 -0.31 34.51
C GLN A 197 21.66 1.16 34.30
N VAL A 198 20.71 1.39 33.39
CA VAL A 198 20.11 2.70 33.12
C VAL A 198 18.58 2.64 33.28
N THR A 199 17.96 3.78 33.53
CA THR A 199 16.50 3.89 33.73
C THR A 199 15.87 4.79 32.67
N THR A 200 14.79 4.32 32.04
CA THR A 200 14.06 5.02 30.99
C THR A 200 12.56 4.87 31.18
N ASP A 201 11.91 5.87 31.77
CA ASP A 201 10.45 5.86 31.93
C ASP A 201 9.74 6.33 30.66
N ILE A 202 8.61 5.69 30.35
CA ILE A 202 7.71 5.98 29.23
C ILE A 202 6.34 6.37 29.79
N GLU A 203 5.92 7.59 29.49
CA GLU A 203 4.57 8.07 29.79
C GLU A 203 3.70 7.90 28.55
N VAL A 204 2.52 7.31 28.74
CA VAL A 204 1.55 6.96 27.70
C VAL A 204 0.34 7.86 27.85
N ASP A 205 0.01 8.57 26.78
CA ASP A 205 -1.23 9.32 26.65
C ASP A 205 -2.25 8.46 25.89
N LEU A 206 -3.16 7.81 26.61
CA LEU A 206 -4.24 7.01 26.01
C LEU A 206 -5.36 7.96 25.57
N GLN A 207 -5.31 8.38 24.31
CA GLN A 207 -6.33 9.21 23.68
C GLN A 207 -7.52 8.34 23.26
N THR A 208 -8.69 8.48 23.92
CA THR A 208 -9.93 7.78 23.54
C THR A 208 -10.94 8.76 22.95
N THR A 209 -11.45 8.47 21.75
CA THR A 209 -12.51 9.25 21.10
C THR A 209 -13.84 8.51 21.15
N ASP A 210 -14.59 8.65 22.24
CA ASP A 210 -15.87 7.96 22.39
C ASP A 210 -17.03 8.94 22.57
N ILE A 211 -17.53 9.49 21.46
CA ILE A 211 -18.84 10.14 21.47
C ILE A 211 -19.86 9.08 21.08
N GLN A 212 -20.72 8.71 22.03
CA GLN A 212 -21.75 7.69 21.83
C GLN A 212 -23.13 8.32 21.69
N ILE A 213 -23.95 7.74 20.81
CA ILE A 213 -25.37 8.05 20.70
C ILE A 213 -26.10 7.17 21.72
N THR A 214 -26.64 7.79 22.77
CA THR A 214 -27.38 7.10 23.83
C THR A 214 -28.86 6.94 23.52
N SER A 215 -29.43 7.82 22.70
CA SER A 215 -30.80 7.73 22.21
C SER A 215 -31.00 8.51 20.91
N PHE A 216 -31.89 8.01 20.05
CA PHE A 216 -32.38 8.70 18.87
C PHE A 216 -33.88 8.40 18.74
N ASP A 217 -34.71 9.42 18.89
CA ASP A 217 -36.18 9.31 18.88
C ASP A 217 -36.76 10.34 17.89
N PRO A 218 -36.80 10.00 16.59
CA PRO A 218 -37.40 10.86 15.56
C PRO A 218 -38.93 10.78 15.57
N GLN A 219 -39.59 11.90 15.24
CA GLN A 219 -41.02 11.92 14.99
C GLN A 219 -41.37 11.00 13.82
N THR A 220 -42.45 10.23 13.99
CA THR A 220 -42.96 9.32 12.97
C THR A 220 -44.35 9.74 12.52
N GLY A 221 -44.68 9.48 11.26
CA GLY A 221 -46.00 9.80 10.72
C GLY A 221 -45.99 10.23 9.27
N THR A 222 -47.08 10.88 8.86
CA THR A 222 -47.26 11.38 7.49
C THR A 222 -47.17 12.90 7.50
N PHE A 223 -46.35 13.44 6.61
CA PHE A 223 -46.01 14.87 6.59
C PHE A 223 -46.15 15.43 5.17
N SER A 224 -46.59 16.68 5.10
CA SER A 224 -46.84 17.43 3.89
C SER A 224 -45.76 18.51 3.68
N PRO A 225 -45.65 19.10 2.48
CA PRO A 225 -44.72 20.20 2.23
C PRO A 225 -44.91 21.34 3.24
N GLY A 226 -43.81 21.77 3.87
CA GLY A 226 -43.78 22.81 4.90
C GLY A 226 -44.00 22.32 6.34
N ASP A 227 -44.27 21.04 6.57
CA ASP A 227 -44.31 20.49 7.94
C ASP A 227 -42.89 20.41 8.55
N GLU A 228 -42.81 20.52 9.87
CA GLU A 228 -41.57 20.37 10.64
C GLU A 228 -41.56 19.00 11.33
N ILE A 229 -40.49 18.23 11.09
CA ILE A 229 -40.23 16.92 11.70
C ILE A 229 -39.11 17.10 12.71
N THR A 230 -39.32 16.69 13.96
CA THR A 230 -38.30 16.80 15.00
C THR A 230 -37.74 15.46 15.45
N ALA A 231 -36.55 15.46 16.06
CA ALA A 231 -35.96 14.28 16.68
C ALA A 231 -35.27 14.65 18.00
N SER A 232 -35.47 13.85 19.04
CA SER A 232 -34.73 13.95 20.29
C SER A 232 -33.48 13.08 20.23
N VAL A 233 -32.32 13.65 20.56
CA VAL A 233 -31.01 13.02 20.43
C VAL A 233 -30.27 13.08 21.76
N GLY A 234 -29.84 11.91 22.26
CA GLY A 234 -29.01 11.79 23.45
C GLY A 234 -27.56 11.48 23.06
N LEU A 235 -26.61 12.27 23.53
CA LEU A 235 -25.17 12.05 23.32
C LEU A 235 -24.45 11.96 24.66
N VAL A 236 -23.40 11.14 24.73
CA VAL A 236 -22.45 11.13 25.84
C VAL A 236 -21.02 11.16 25.31
N ASN A 237 -20.15 11.92 25.97
CA ASN A 237 -18.71 11.84 25.77
C ASN A 237 -18.12 10.87 26.79
N GLU A 238 -17.81 9.64 26.38
CA GLU A 238 -17.11 8.65 27.21
C GLU A 238 -15.59 8.82 27.14
N GLY A 239 -15.09 9.68 26.26
CA GLY A 239 -13.68 10.06 26.18
C GLY A 239 -13.20 10.94 27.32
N ASN A 240 -11.88 11.13 27.40
CA ASN A 240 -11.18 11.84 28.46
C ASN A 240 -10.91 13.33 28.20
N GLU A 241 -11.27 13.86 27.02
CA GLU A 241 -11.14 15.28 26.67
C GLU A 241 -12.48 15.96 26.34
N GLU A 242 -12.54 17.29 26.49
CA GLU A 242 -13.68 18.09 26.02
C GLU A 242 -13.72 18.12 24.49
N LYS A 243 -14.88 17.81 23.90
CA LYS A 243 -15.01 17.67 22.44
C LYS A 243 -16.19 18.43 21.88
N THR A 244 -15.97 19.09 20.75
CA THR A 244 -17.04 19.72 19.97
C THR A 244 -17.46 18.82 18.81
N VAL A 245 -18.75 18.48 18.76
CA VAL A 245 -19.36 17.62 17.75
C VAL A 245 -20.50 18.34 17.05
N ARG A 246 -20.79 17.95 15.82
CA ARG A 246 -21.97 18.38 15.06
C ARG A 246 -22.92 17.20 14.95
N ALA A 247 -24.15 17.37 15.42
CA ALA A 247 -25.23 16.41 15.25
C ALA A 247 -26.17 16.92 14.15
N THR A 248 -26.41 16.11 13.13
CA THR A 248 -27.22 16.45 11.95
C THR A 248 -28.33 15.42 11.77
N LEU A 249 -29.57 15.89 11.71
CA LEU A 249 -30.73 15.13 11.31
C LEU A 249 -30.88 15.19 9.79
N GLY A 250 -31.03 14.04 9.16
CA GLY A 250 -31.36 13.91 7.74
C GLY A 250 -32.39 12.82 7.51
N HIS A 251 -32.93 12.79 6.31
CA HIS A 251 -33.92 11.80 5.89
C HIS A 251 -33.46 11.10 4.61
N ARG A 252 -33.38 9.77 4.66
CA ARG A 252 -32.99 8.97 3.50
C ARG A 252 -34.23 8.49 2.78
N GLY A 253 -34.41 8.98 1.57
CA GLY A 253 -35.66 8.76 0.82
C GLY A 253 -35.72 7.48 0.00
N PRO A 254 -36.83 7.27 -0.71
CA PRO A 254 -37.07 6.15 -1.60
C PRO A 254 -36.07 6.02 -2.75
N THR A 255 -35.29 7.06 -3.06
CA THR A 255 -34.20 7.03 -4.05
C THR A 255 -32.82 6.72 -3.43
N GLY A 256 -32.75 6.43 -2.14
CA GLY A 256 -31.50 6.20 -1.39
C GLY A 256 -30.71 7.48 -1.09
N THR A 257 -31.13 8.62 -1.63
CA THR A 257 -30.50 9.92 -1.40
C THR A 257 -30.76 10.35 0.04
N LEU A 258 -29.69 10.61 0.79
CA LEU A 258 -29.78 11.26 2.09
C LEU A 258 -30.01 12.75 1.88
N LEU A 259 -31.13 13.25 2.38
CA LEU A 259 -31.47 14.66 2.41
C LEU A 259 -31.14 15.20 3.80
N ASP A 260 -30.07 15.98 3.92
CA ASP A 260 -29.90 16.84 5.10
C ASP A 260 -30.69 18.15 4.90
N GLY A 261 -31.26 18.70 5.96
CA GLY A 261 -31.99 19.97 5.91
C GLY A 261 -31.08 21.19 5.88
N GLY A 262 -29.79 21.01 5.61
CA GLY A 262 -28.77 22.04 5.77
C GLY A 262 -28.54 22.44 7.24
N ASP A 263 -28.22 23.72 7.46
CA ASP A 263 -27.84 24.23 8.78
C ASP A 263 -28.97 24.12 9.82
N GLU A 264 -30.24 24.15 9.39
CA GLU A 264 -31.41 24.08 10.28
C GLU A 264 -31.60 22.69 10.90
N SER A 265 -31.08 21.64 10.27
CA SER A 265 -31.11 20.28 10.82
C SER A 265 -29.84 19.89 11.56
N THR A 266 -28.94 20.86 11.82
CA THR A 266 -27.65 20.64 12.47
C THR A 266 -27.51 21.44 13.76
N THR A 267 -26.92 20.83 14.79
CA THR A 267 -26.54 21.52 16.03
C THR A 267 -25.11 21.15 16.42
N SER A 268 -24.32 22.16 16.84
CA SER A 268 -22.98 21.95 17.40
C SER A 268 -23.02 21.91 18.92
N LEU A 269 -22.38 20.92 19.53
CA LEU A 269 -22.36 20.67 20.97
C LEU A 269 -20.92 20.49 21.44
N THR A 270 -20.55 21.15 22.54
CA THR A 270 -19.28 20.90 23.23
C THR A 270 -19.56 20.12 24.51
N LEU A 271 -18.96 18.94 24.64
CA LEU A 271 -19.19 17.99 25.73
C LEU A 271 -17.89 17.74 26.49
N ALA A 272 -17.90 18.03 27.80
CA ALA A 272 -16.82 17.64 28.71
C ALA A 272 -16.78 16.10 28.91
N PRO A 273 -15.68 15.55 29.43
CA PRO A 273 -15.57 14.12 29.74
C PRO A 273 -16.73 13.62 30.63
N SER A 274 -17.28 12.45 30.29
CA SER A 274 -18.46 11.84 30.91
C SER A 274 -19.76 12.68 30.87
N GLN A 275 -19.78 13.79 30.13
CA GLN A 275 -20.98 14.63 30.03
C GLN A 275 -21.99 13.96 29.10
N GLN A 276 -23.18 13.70 29.63
CA GLN A 276 -24.35 13.31 28.85
C GLN A 276 -25.25 14.53 28.60
N THR A 277 -25.76 14.67 27.39
CA THR A 277 -26.71 15.71 27.01
C THR A 277 -27.84 15.17 26.14
N THR A 278 -28.95 15.90 26.09
CA THR A 278 -30.03 15.68 25.12
C THR A 278 -30.27 16.99 24.36
N THR A 279 -30.46 16.90 23.05
CA THR A 279 -30.83 18.03 22.18
C THR A 279 -31.99 17.64 21.28
N GLU A 280 -32.77 18.62 20.83
CA GLU A 280 -33.74 18.43 19.75
C GLU A 280 -33.16 18.95 18.43
N LEU A 281 -33.40 18.21 17.35
CA LEU A 281 -33.12 18.61 15.98
C LEU A 281 -34.44 18.71 15.22
N SER A 282 -34.50 19.58 14.23
CA SER A 282 -35.68 19.83 13.39
C SER A 282 -35.32 19.76 11.92
N TRP A 283 -36.22 19.25 11.10
CA TRP A 283 -36.10 19.20 9.65
C TRP A 283 -37.43 19.64 9.03
N THR A 284 -37.38 20.61 8.12
CA THR A 284 -38.58 21.13 7.44
C THR A 284 -38.73 20.43 6.09
N VAL A 285 -39.91 19.88 5.83
CA VAL A 285 -40.25 19.28 4.54
C VAL A 285 -40.24 20.37 3.46
N GLY A 286 -39.43 20.20 2.42
CA GLY A 286 -39.37 21.15 1.31
C GLY A 286 -40.71 21.30 0.58
N ASP A 287 -40.87 22.38 -0.19
CA ASP A 287 -42.10 22.71 -0.94
C ASP A 287 -42.49 21.66 -1.99
N ASP A 288 -41.53 20.87 -2.46
CA ASP A 288 -41.70 19.82 -3.48
C ASP A 288 -40.94 18.54 -3.07
N PRO A 289 -41.44 17.81 -2.05
CA PRO A 289 -40.76 16.64 -1.53
C PRO A 289 -40.97 15.45 -2.49
N ASN A 290 -39.93 14.63 -2.65
CA ASN A 290 -40.13 13.33 -3.29
C ASN A 290 -41.07 12.50 -2.40
N VAL A 291 -42.23 12.14 -2.91
CA VAL A 291 -43.25 11.40 -2.16
C VAL A 291 -42.76 10.00 -1.81
N GLY A 292 -43.18 9.49 -0.66
CA GLY A 292 -42.95 8.11 -0.21
C GLY A 292 -42.32 8.04 1.18
N THR A 293 -41.83 6.85 1.51
CA THR A 293 -41.33 6.52 2.84
C THR A 293 -39.83 6.80 2.99
N TYR A 294 -39.45 7.36 4.14
CA TYR A 294 -38.11 7.84 4.48
C TYR A 294 -37.64 7.27 5.82
N ASP A 295 -36.36 6.93 5.87
CA ASP A 295 -35.65 6.66 7.12
C ASP A 295 -35.19 7.98 7.74
N ALA A 296 -35.33 8.13 9.05
CA ALA A 296 -34.71 9.22 9.78
C ALA A 296 -33.27 8.82 10.13
N VAL A 297 -32.30 9.66 9.83
CA VAL A 297 -30.87 9.37 10.01
C VAL A 297 -30.25 10.48 10.84
N LEU A 298 -29.69 10.10 11.99
CA LEU A 298 -28.84 10.96 12.80
C LEU A 298 -27.38 10.69 12.45
N THR A 299 -26.66 11.73 12.03
CA THR A 299 -25.21 11.68 11.83
C THR A 299 -24.53 12.59 12.83
N VAL A 300 -23.52 12.07 13.53
CA VAL A 300 -22.67 12.85 14.44
C VAL A 300 -21.27 12.91 13.84
N SER A 301 -20.68 14.10 13.78
CA SER A 301 -19.34 14.33 13.25
C SER A 301 -18.47 15.20 14.14
N ALA A 302 -17.16 15.07 14.02
CA ALA A 302 -16.16 15.95 14.59
C ALA A 302 -15.29 16.49 13.44
N GLY A 303 -15.38 17.79 13.17
CA GLY A 303 -14.83 18.34 11.91
C GLY A 303 -15.52 17.70 10.70
N ASP A 304 -14.73 17.22 9.74
CA ASP A 304 -15.22 16.55 8.52
C ASP A 304 -15.41 15.03 8.70
N SER A 305 -15.04 14.47 9.85
CA SER A 305 -15.10 13.03 10.11
C SER A 305 -16.40 12.65 10.82
N GLN A 306 -17.12 11.68 10.26
CA GLN A 306 -18.26 11.05 10.93
C GLN A 306 -17.76 10.18 12.08
N ILE A 307 -18.33 10.35 13.28
CA ILE A 307 -17.93 9.62 14.50
C ILE A 307 -18.99 8.60 14.94
N ALA A 308 -20.28 8.88 14.67
CA ALA A 308 -21.37 7.97 14.99
C ALA A 308 -22.56 8.22 14.06
N GLN A 309 -23.38 7.21 13.84
CA GLN A 309 -24.64 7.32 13.10
C GLN A 309 -25.70 6.40 13.69
N SER A 310 -26.95 6.84 13.66
CA SER A 310 -28.12 6.03 14.00
C SER A 310 -29.20 6.28 12.96
N ALA A 311 -30.05 5.28 12.71
CA ALA A 311 -31.18 5.42 11.80
C ALA A 311 -32.41 4.73 12.36
N GLU A 312 -33.59 5.28 12.06
CA GLU A 312 -34.89 4.66 12.29
C GLU A 312 -35.56 4.47 10.94
N ASN A 313 -35.78 3.21 10.57
CA ASN A 313 -36.27 2.84 9.25
C ASN A 313 -37.77 3.14 9.11
N ASP A 314 -38.18 3.53 7.91
CA ASP A 314 -39.60 3.76 7.55
C ASP A 314 -40.35 4.74 8.48
N SER A 315 -39.60 5.64 9.12
CA SER A 315 -40.11 6.54 10.17
C SER A 315 -41.07 7.61 9.63
N VAL A 316 -40.83 8.12 8.41
CA VAL A 316 -41.48 9.32 7.87
C VAL A 316 -42.09 8.99 6.51
N ASN A 317 -43.37 9.30 6.31
CA ASN A 317 -44.02 9.21 5.00
C ASN A 317 -44.32 10.61 4.46
N LEU A 318 -43.66 11.03 3.39
CA LEU A 318 -43.91 12.32 2.75
C LEU A 318 -45.00 12.16 1.69
N GLN A 319 -46.00 13.03 1.72
CA GLN A 319 -47.09 13.06 0.75
C GLN A 319 -47.03 14.29 -0.17
N SER A 320 -47.57 14.13 -1.38
CA SER A 320 -47.78 15.25 -2.31
C SER A 320 -49.01 16.05 -1.91
N THR A 321 -49.08 17.29 -2.38
CA THR A 321 -50.34 18.06 -2.40
C THR A 321 -51.21 17.71 -3.62
N ASP A 322 -50.66 17.02 -4.61
CA ASP A 322 -51.38 16.46 -5.76
C ASP A 322 -51.95 15.09 -5.37
N ASP A 323 -53.22 15.04 -4.98
CA ASP A 323 -53.94 13.84 -4.53
C ASP A 323 -54.74 13.18 -5.66
N ALA A 324 -54.42 13.44 -6.94
CA ALA A 324 -55.21 13.01 -8.09
C ALA A 324 -55.42 11.48 -8.21
N ALA A 325 -54.59 10.65 -7.58
CA ALA A 325 -54.73 9.20 -7.52
C ALA A 325 -54.17 8.60 -6.23
N THR A 326 -54.60 7.38 -5.90
CA THR A 326 -54.10 6.60 -4.77
C THR A 326 -53.77 5.18 -5.21
N LEU A 327 -52.64 4.64 -4.77
CA LEU A 327 -52.22 3.26 -4.98
C LEU A 327 -52.79 2.36 -3.88
N LEU A 328 -53.46 1.28 -4.28
CA LEU A 328 -54.13 0.33 -3.38
C LEU A 328 -53.67 -1.10 -3.67
N ASP A 329 -53.89 -1.99 -2.69
CA ASP A 329 -53.73 -3.45 -2.83
C ASP A 329 -52.40 -3.89 -3.48
N TYR A 330 -51.31 -3.20 -3.13
CA TYR A 330 -49.98 -3.50 -3.64
C TYR A 330 -49.46 -4.82 -3.08
N SER A 331 -49.08 -5.73 -3.97
CA SER A 331 -48.46 -7.00 -3.60
C SER A 331 -47.51 -7.50 -4.67
N GLN A 332 -46.47 -8.21 -4.23
CA GLN A 332 -45.45 -8.79 -5.08
C GLN A 332 -44.93 -10.06 -4.41
N GLU A 333 -44.57 -11.07 -5.21
CA GLU A 333 -43.90 -12.27 -4.71
C GLU A 333 -42.43 -11.98 -4.38
N SER A 334 -41.97 -12.49 -3.23
CA SER A 334 -40.57 -12.45 -2.85
C SER A 334 -39.82 -13.68 -3.36
N GLY A 335 -38.51 -13.53 -3.59
CA GLY A 335 -37.68 -14.61 -4.12
C GLY A 335 -36.27 -14.17 -4.50
N THR A 336 -35.52 -15.13 -5.04
CA THR A 336 -34.21 -14.89 -5.67
C THR A 336 -34.37 -15.10 -7.16
N TYR A 337 -33.93 -14.12 -7.94
CA TYR A 337 -34.14 -14.05 -9.38
C TYR A 337 -32.80 -13.87 -10.11
N GLU A 338 -32.65 -14.49 -11.27
CA GLU A 338 -31.53 -14.25 -12.18
C GLU A 338 -31.90 -13.12 -13.17
N PRO A 339 -30.93 -12.49 -13.84
CA PRO A 339 -31.26 -11.58 -14.93
C PRO A 339 -32.13 -12.24 -16.00
N ASP A 340 -33.04 -11.46 -16.59
CA ASP A 340 -34.13 -11.86 -17.49
C ASP A 340 -35.31 -12.61 -16.84
N ASP A 341 -35.25 -12.96 -15.56
CA ASP A 341 -36.43 -13.46 -14.85
C ASP A 341 -37.52 -12.38 -14.79
N THR A 342 -38.78 -12.83 -14.77
CA THR A 342 -39.94 -11.92 -14.73
C THR A 342 -40.65 -12.00 -13.39
N ILE A 343 -40.79 -10.84 -12.74
CA ILE A 343 -41.53 -10.61 -11.51
C ILE A 343 -42.91 -10.04 -11.86
N GLU A 344 -43.97 -10.60 -11.28
CA GLU A 344 -45.33 -10.07 -11.39
C GLU A 344 -45.65 -9.18 -10.18
N VAL A 345 -46.10 -7.96 -10.45
CA VAL A 345 -46.41 -6.95 -9.45
C VAL A 345 -47.89 -6.58 -9.58
N GLU A 346 -48.68 -6.82 -8.55
CA GLU A 346 -50.11 -6.54 -8.53
C GLU A 346 -50.42 -5.28 -7.70
N PHE A 347 -51.30 -4.42 -8.21
CA PHE A 347 -51.76 -3.21 -7.53
C PHE A 347 -53.09 -2.73 -8.11
N ALA A 348 -53.78 -1.80 -7.44
CA ALA A 348 -54.88 -1.03 -7.98
C ALA A 348 -54.53 0.47 -7.95
N VAL A 349 -55.13 1.24 -8.87
CA VAL A 349 -55.04 2.70 -8.87
C VAL A 349 -56.45 3.24 -8.71
N GLU A 350 -56.71 3.87 -7.59
CA GLU A 350 -57.92 4.66 -7.36
C GLU A 350 -57.76 6.05 -7.96
N ASN A 351 -58.77 6.49 -8.68
CA ASN A 351 -58.84 7.82 -9.26
C ASN A 351 -59.65 8.73 -8.32
N ASN A 352 -59.02 9.77 -7.80
CA ASN A 352 -59.67 10.72 -6.89
C ASN A 352 -60.39 11.86 -7.63
N GLU A 353 -60.28 11.91 -8.96
CA GLU A 353 -60.90 12.91 -9.82
C GLU A 353 -62.36 12.55 -10.17
N GLU A 354 -63.20 13.57 -10.34
CA GLU A 354 -64.60 13.41 -10.77
C GLU A 354 -64.77 12.97 -12.23
N SER A 355 -63.67 12.83 -12.98
CA SER A 355 -63.67 12.44 -14.39
C SER A 355 -62.76 11.24 -14.64
N SER A 356 -63.01 10.49 -15.72
CA SER A 356 -62.13 9.38 -16.09
C SER A 356 -60.77 9.91 -16.53
N THR A 357 -59.72 9.46 -15.84
CA THR A 357 -58.36 9.95 -16.01
C THR A 357 -57.43 8.81 -16.41
N THR A 358 -56.43 9.11 -17.23
CA THR A 358 -55.33 8.16 -17.53
C THR A 358 -54.13 8.52 -16.67
N TYR A 359 -53.55 7.50 -16.06
CA TYR A 359 -52.37 7.60 -15.21
C TYR A 359 -51.20 6.85 -15.85
N TYR A 360 -50.02 7.44 -15.68
CA TYR A 360 -48.74 6.80 -15.92
C TYR A 360 -48.33 6.08 -14.63
N VAL A 361 -48.04 4.79 -14.72
CA VAL A 361 -47.58 3.98 -13.60
C VAL A 361 -46.23 3.39 -13.93
N GLU A 362 -45.31 3.48 -12.98
CA GLU A 362 -43.96 2.97 -13.08
C GLU A 362 -43.65 2.08 -11.89
N TYR A 363 -43.10 0.90 -12.16
CA TYR A 363 -42.49 0.05 -11.16
C TYR A 363 -40.96 0.09 -11.36
N VAL A 364 -40.24 0.28 -10.27
CA VAL A 364 -38.78 0.37 -10.23
C VAL A 364 -38.25 -0.54 -9.14
N ALA A 365 -37.25 -1.35 -9.46
CA ALA A 365 -36.49 -2.07 -8.44
C ALA A 365 -35.30 -1.23 -7.99
N ARG A 366 -35.12 -1.05 -6.68
CA ARG A 366 -33.98 -0.33 -6.10
C ARG A 366 -33.01 -1.35 -5.51
N GLY A 367 -31.79 -1.42 -6.04
CA GLY A 367 -30.76 -2.29 -5.47
C GLY A 367 -30.18 -1.73 -4.18
N SER A 368 -29.54 -2.59 -3.37
CA SER A 368 -28.83 -2.19 -2.15
C SER A 368 -27.73 -1.14 -2.35
N ASN A 369 -27.25 -0.98 -3.59
CA ASN A 369 -26.33 0.08 -4.00
C ASN A 369 -27.02 1.45 -4.22
N GLY A 370 -28.34 1.53 -4.07
CA GLY A 370 -29.15 2.73 -4.31
C GLY A 370 -29.45 3.00 -5.79
N GLU A 371 -29.01 2.14 -6.72
CA GLU A 371 -29.34 2.28 -8.14
C GLU A 371 -30.77 1.80 -8.43
N MET A 372 -31.40 2.46 -9.40
CA MET A 372 -32.80 2.28 -9.76
C MET A 372 -32.91 1.59 -11.13
N TYR A 373 -33.62 0.48 -11.18
CA TYR A 373 -33.77 -0.36 -12.37
C TYR A 373 -35.25 -0.40 -12.78
N ALA A 374 -35.63 0.51 -13.68
CA ALA A 374 -37.01 0.63 -14.19
C ALA A 374 -37.20 -0.18 -15.48
N ASN A 375 -38.44 -0.59 -15.75
CA ASN A 375 -38.86 -1.23 -17.00
C ASN A 375 -39.76 -0.31 -17.85
N ASP A 376 -40.36 -0.85 -18.91
CA ASP A 376 -41.30 -0.13 -19.78
C ASP A 376 -42.45 0.54 -19.02
N ALA A 377 -42.92 1.67 -19.56
CA ALA A 377 -44.02 2.45 -19.03
C ALA A 377 -45.38 1.72 -19.08
N TYR A 378 -46.15 1.80 -18.00
CA TYR A 378 -47.51 1.28 -17.93
C TYR A 378 -48.54 2.41 -17.82
N PHE A 379 -49.70 2.24 -18.45
CA PHE A 379 -50.77 3.22 -18.42
C PHE A 379 -52.07 2.57 -18.00
N VAL A 380 -52.78 3.21 -17.06
CA VAL A 380 -54.12 2.77 -16.65
C VAL A 380 -55.11 3.91 -16.80
N THR A 381 -56.22 3.65 -17.49
CA THR A 381 -57.36 4.57 -17.52
C THR A 381 -58.35 4.13 -16.47
N ARG A 382 -58.66 5.01 -15.53
CA ARG A 382 -59.55 4.73 -14.40
C ARG A 382 -60.87 5.49 -14.53
N PRO A 383 -61.98 4.89 -14.08
CA PRO A 383 -63.27 5.59 -14.00
C PRO A 383 -63.19 6.74 -12.98
N PRO A 384 -64.16 7.67 -12.97
CA PRO A 384 -64.27 8.71 -11.94
C PRO A 384 -64.28 8.14 -10.51
N SER A 385 -63.99 9.01 -9.54
CA SER A 385 -64.00 8.69 -8.11
C SER A 385 -65.29 8.00 -7.65
N GLY A 386 -65.13 7.01 -6.75
CA GLY A 386 -66.21 6.20 -6.20
C GLY A 386 -66.65 4.98 -7.02
N ALA A 387 -66.03 4.72 -8.17
CA ALA A 387 -66.19 3.48 -8.92
C ALA A 387 -65.12 2.44 -8.52
N GLU A 388 -65.44 1.13 -8.62
CA GLU A 388 -64.46 0.07 -8.30
C GLU A 388 -63.22 0.17 -9.20
N SER A 389 -62.04 0.10 -8.57
CA SER A 389 -60.74 0.12 -9.24
C SER A 389 -60.24 -1.30 -9.45
N PRO A 390 -60.21 -1.81 -10.70
CA PRO A 390 -59.78 -3.19 -10.94
C PRO A 390 -58.26 -3.33 -10.72
N PRO A 391 -57.79 -4.49 -10.20
CA PRO A 391 -56.37 -4.77 -10.05
C PRO A 391 -55.67 -4.73 -11.41
N THR A 392 -54.37 -4.46 -11.38
CA THR A 392 -53.49 -4.32 -12.52
C THR A 392 -52.19 -5.02 -12.20
N THR A 393 -51.72 -5.80 -13.17
CA THR A 393 -50.48 -6.56 -13.04
C THR A 393 -49.44 -5.96 -13.97
N ILE A 394 -48.29 -5.60 -13.44
CA ILE A 394 -47.08 -5.25 -14.17
C ILE A 394 -46.16 -6.46 -14.23
N ARG A 395 -45.53 -6.69 -15.38
CA ARG A 395 -44.47 -7.69 -15.53
C ARG A 395 -43.13 -6.96 -15.56
N TYR A 396 -42.32 -7.17 -14.54
CA TYR A 396 -41.00 -6.60 -14.41
C TYR A 396 -39.95 -7.65 -14.80
N ALA A 397 -39.22 -7.44 -15.89
CA ALA A 397 -38.05 -8.24 -16.22
C ALA A 397 -36.81 -7.72 -15.48
N VAL A 398 -36.09 -8.58 -14.77
CA VAL A 398 -34.84 -8.22 -14.07
C VAL A 398 -33.78 -7.88 -15.12
N PRO A 399 -33.19 -6.67 -15.13
CA PRO A 399 -32.23 -6.29 -16.18
C PRO A 399 -30.93 -7.09 -16.11
N GLU A 400 -30.31 -7.35 -17.27
CA GLU A 400 -28.97 -8.00 -17.38
C GLU A 400 -27.88 -7.32 -16.53
N SER A 401 -27.99 -6.00 -16.32
CA SER A 401 -27.05 -5.20 -15.55
C SER A 401 -27.32 -5.18 -14.05
N ALA A 402 -28.38 -5.82 -13.56
CA ALA A 402 -28.74 -5.81 -12.15
C ALA A 402 -27.65 -6.52 -11.32
N PRO A 403 -27.02 -5.84 -10.33
CA PRO A 403 -26.03 -6.43 -9.44
C PRO A 403 -26.60 -7.46 -8.47
N ASN A 404 -25.72 -8.25 -7.86
CA ASN A 404 -26.09 -9.15 -6.77
C ASN A 404 -26.52 -8.36 -5.53
N GLY A 405 -27.64 -8.74 -4.90
CA GLY A 405 -28.09 -8.09 -3.67
C GLY A 405 -29.60 -8.17 -3.44
N THR A 406 -30.07 -7.57 -2.34
CA THR A 406 -31.49 -7.35 -2.07
C THR A 406 -31.98 -6.08 -2.75
N TYR A 407 -33.28 -6.07 -3.08
CA TYR A 407 -33.94 -5.02 -3.82
C TYR A 407 -35.27 -4.64 -3.20
N ASP A 408 -35.55 -3.33 -3.16
CA ASP A 408 -36.86 -2.79 -2.83
C ASP A 408 -37.72 -2.65 -4.09
N GLY A 409 -39.04 -2.79 -3.95
CA GLY A 409 -40.01 -2.56 -5.02
C GLY A 409 -40.70 -1.23 -4.83
N VAL A 410 -40.51 -0.30 -5.78
CA VAL A 410 -41.06 1.06 -5.73
C VAL A 410 -42.09 1.23 -6.85
N LEU A 411 -43.33 1.51 -6.49
CA LEU A 411 -44.43 1.78 -7.42
C LEU A 411 -44.84 3.25 -7.36
N ARG A 412 -44.91 3.92 -8.52
CA ARG A 412 -45.18 5.36 -8.65
C ARG A 412 -46.30 5.63 -9.63
N VAL A 413 -47.13 6.63 -9.35
CA VAL A 413 -48.22 7.04 -10.24
C VAL A 413 -48.22 8.54 -10.50
N TRP A 414 -48.34 8.94 -11.77
CA TRP A 414 -48.52 10.34 -12.20
C TRP A 414 -49.75 10.49 -13.07
N LYS A 415 -50.36 11.68 -13.05
CA LYS A 415 -51.45 12.04 -13.95
C LYS A 415 -50.96 12.23 -15.38
N GLY A 416 -51.64 11.60 -16.34
CA GLY A 416 -51.38 11.76 -17.77
C GLY A 416 -50.75 10.55 -18.45
N ARG A 417 -50.23 10.76 -19.67
CA ARG A 417 -49.60 9.73 -20.51
C ARG A 417 -48.08 9.86 -20.63
N SER A 418 -47.48 10.65 -19.75
CA SER A 418 -46.04 10.82 -19.61
C SER A 418 -45.82 11.25 -18.16
N PRO A 419 -44.78 10.75 -17.49
CA PRO A 419 -44.43 11.31 -16.20
C PRO A 419 -43.94 12.73 -16.46
N ASP A 420 -44.55 13.71 -15.80
CA ASP A 420 -43.92 15.01 -15.65
C ASP A 420 -42.98 14.89 -14.46
N THR A 421 -41.75 14.44 -14.70
CA THR A 421 -40.75 14.24 -13.64
C THR A 421 -40.26 15.56 -13.03
N SER A 422 -40.77 16.70 -13.50
CA SER A 422 -40.60 17.99 -12.82
C SER A 422 -41.65 18.23 -11.73
N GLN A 423 -42.59 17.30 -11.56
CA GLN A 423 -43.59 17.26 -10.51
C GLN A 423 -43.51 15.92 -9.76
N PRO A 424 -43.84 15.92 -8.45
CA PRO A 424 -43.84 14.70 -7.66
C PRO A 424 -44.96 13.76 -8.18
N PRO A 425 -44.82 12.44 -7.99
CA PRO A 425 -45.91 11.52 -8.30
C PRO A 425 -47.15 11.86 -7.44
N ALA A 426 -48.33 11.60 -7.99
CA ALA A 426 -49.59 11.73 -7.26
C ALA A 426 -49.64 10.75 -6.07
N ASP A 427 -49.03 9.57 -6.22
CA ASP A 427 -48.81 8.65 -5.11
C ASP A 427 -47.60 7.74 -5.37
N GLN A 428 -46.98 7.23 -4.30
CA GLN A 428 -45.87 6.29 -4.36
C GLN A 428 -45.92 5.31 -3.17
N VAL A 429 -45.71 4.02 -3.47
CA VAL A 429 -45.59 2.96 -2.47
C VAL A 429 -44.25 2.26 -2.63
N THR A 430 -43.58 1.95 -1.51
CA THR A 430 -42.35 1.16 -1.46
C THR A 430 -42.59 -0.08 -0.59
N ILE A 431 -42.14 -1.25 -1.04
CA ILE A 431 -41.92 -2.42 -0.16
C ILE A 431 -40.43 -2.70 -0.11
N SER A 432 -39.88 -2.61 1.09
CA SER A 432 -38.46 -2.83 1.37
C SER A 432 -38.08 -4.31 1.32
N ASP A 433 -36.88 -4.61 0.84
CA ASP A 433 -36.27 -5.95 0.73
C ASP A 433 -37.20 -7.01 0.11
N VAL A 434 -37.95 -6.62 -0.91
CA VAL A 434 -39.02 -7.44 -1.48
C VAL A 434 -38.50 -8.61 -2.32
N PHE A 435 -37.30 -8.52 -2.92
CA PHE A 435 -36.65 -9.64 -3.61
C PHE A 435 -35.12 -9.54 -3.64
N SER A 436 -34.43 -10.56 -4.15
CA SER A 436 -32.97 -10.58 -4.34
C SER A 436 -32.58 -11.00 -5.76
N VAL A 437 -31.42 -10.53 -6.23
CA VAL A 437 -30.85 -10.90 -7.54
C VAL A 437 -29.54 -11.67 -7.37
N GLU A 438 -29.39 -12.75 -8.12
CA GLU A 438 -28.15 -13.50 -8.33
C GLU A 438 -27.75 -13.46 -9.81
N ASN A 439 -26.78 -12.62 -10.16
CA ASN A 439 -26.23 -12.43 -11.49
C ASN A 439 -24.90 -13.18 -11.66
N PRO A 440 -24.89 -14.32 -12.39
CA PRO A 440 -23.68 -15.12 -12.58
C PRO A 440 -22.65 -14.50 -13.53
N ASN A 441 -23.01 -13.42 -14.25
CA ASN A 441 -22.14 -12.75 -15.22
C ASN A 441 -21.42 -11.52 -14.66
N VAL A 442 -21.79 -11.09 -13.45
CA VAL A 442 -21.13 -9.98 -12.75
C VAL A 442 -20.21 -10.59 -11.69
N SER A 443 -18.93 -10.78 -12.05
CA SER A 443 -17.88 -10.89 -11.04
C SER A 443 -17.77 -9.54 -10.32
N GLU A 444 -17.77 -9.59 -8.99
CA GLU A 444 -17.68 -8.45 -8.08
C GLU A 444 -16.73 -7.38 -8.63
N PRO A 445 -17.16 -6.10 -8.77
CA PRO A 445 -16.31 -5.08 -9.35
C PRO A 445 -15.04 -4.92 -8.51
N GLU A 446 -13.88 -5.03 -9.16
CA GLU A 446 -12.61 -4.56 -8.58
C GLU A 446 -12.78 -3.09 -8.20
N ARG A 447 -12.84 -2.81 -6.90
CA ARG A 447 -12.78 -1.45 -6.35
C ARG A 447 -11.44 -0.84 -6.78
N PRO A 448 -11.39 0.42 -7.25
CA PRO A 448 -10.14 1.06 -7.62
C PRO A 448 -9.18 1.12 -6.43
N ASP A 449 -7.90 0.80 -6.70
CA ASP A 449 -6.78 0.82 -5.76
C ASP A 449 -6.56 2.21 -5.11
N GLU A 450 -7.33 2.51 -4.07
CA GLU A 450 -6.75 3.11 -2.88
C GLU A 450 -6.40 1.95 -1.95
N GLU A 451 -5.14 1.85 -1.52
CA GLU A 451 -4.71 0.84 -0.54
C GLU A 451 -5.57 1.00 0.72
N ALA A 452 -6.60 0.16 0.84
CA ALA A 452 -7.39 0.11 2.05
C ALA A 452 -6.44 -0.21 3.21
N PRO A 453 -6.51 0.54 4.33
CA PRO A 453 -5.64 0.28 5.46
C PRO A 453 -5.78 -1.19 5.85
N THR A 454 -4.66 -1.90 5.97
CA THR A 454 -4.62 -3.33 6.30
C THR A 454 -4.37 -3.51 7.80
N GLY A 455 -4.88 -4.59 8.38
CA GLY A 455 -4.60 -5.02 9.74
C GLY A 455 -3.95 -6.40 9.73
N LYS A 456 -3.21 -6.72 10.80
CA LYS A 456 -2.52 -8.01 10.95
C LYS A 456 -3.34 -8.94 11.83
N VAL A 457 -3.68 -10.11 11.31
CA VAL A 457 -4.31 -11.19 12.11
C VAL A 457 -3.28 -12.27 12.36
N THR A 458 -2.98 -12.52 13.62
CA THR A 458 -1.98 -13.49 14.04
C THR A 458 -2.69 -14.71 14.59
N ILE A 459 -2.62 -15.84 13.88
CA ILE A 459 -3.21 -17.10 14.33
C ILE A 459 -2.14 -17.91 15.04
N ARG A 460 -2.33 -18.17 16.33
CA ARG A 460 -1.50 -19.06 17.14
C ARG A 460 -2.13 -20.44 17.25
N VAL A 461 -1.33 -21.49 17.18
CA VAL A 461 -1.80 -22.87 17.36
C VAL A 461 -0.99 -23.55 18.45
N GLU A 462 -1.69 -23.94 19.51
CA GLU A 462 -1.10 -24.54 20.72
C GLU A 462 -1.68 -25.95 20.92
N GLY A 463 -0.90 -26.81 21.58
CA GLY A 463 -1.34 -28.14 22.01
C GLY A 463 -2.08 -28.07 23.35
N SER A 464 -2.69 -29.18 23.75
CA SER A 464 -3.44 -29.29 25.01
C SER A 464 -2.65 -28.99 26.31
N SER A 465 -1.32 -28.88 26.25
CA SER A 465 -0.47 -28.45 27.38
C SER A 465 0.18 -27.07 27.18
N GLY A 466 -0.28 -26.29 26.19
CA GLY A 466 0.24 -24.96 25.85
C GLY A 466 1.52 -24.97 25.03
N GLU A 467 1.94 -26.14 24.52
CA GLU A 467 3.10 -26.27 23.65
C GLU A 467 2.80 -25.77 22.22
N VAL A 468 3.83 -25.26 21.54
CA VAL A 468 3.73 -24.82 20.14
C VAL A 468 3.47 -26.01 19.20
N VAL A 469 2.53 -25.85 18.25
CA VAL A 469 2.21 -26.88 17.24
C VAL A 469 2.50 -26.37 15.83
N GLU A 470 3.74 -26.57 15.39
CA GLU A 470 4.21 -26.21 14.05
C GLU A 470 3.55 -27.05 12.93
N GLY A 471 3.51 -26.49 11.70
CA GLY A 471 3.11 -27.23 10.50
C GLY A 471 1.61 -27.37 10.31
N THR A 472 0.82 -26.75 11.18
CA THR A 472 -0.65 -26.70 11.08
C THR A 472 -1.08 -25.73 9.98
N LYS A 473 -2.04 -26.13 9.13
CA LYS A 473 -2.69 -25.19 8.19
C LYS A 473 -3.74 -24.37 8.93
N VAL A 474 -3.64 -23.06 8.80
CA VAL A 474 -4.62 -22.09 9.32
C VAL A 474 -5.06 -21.19 8.19
N GLY A 475 -6.25 -20.62 8.30
CA GLY A 475 -6.77 -19.71 7.29
C GLY A 475 -7.65 -18.63 7.86
N ILE A 476 -7.88 -17.61 7.05
CA ILE A 476 -8.78 -16.51 7.32
C ILE A 476 -9.74 -16.36 6.14
N ASN A 477 -11.03 -16.28 6.44
CA ASN A 477 -12.11 -16.16 5.47
C ASN A 477 -12.89 -14.86 5.67
N LEU A 478 -13.24 -14.18 4.59
CA LEU A 478 -14.23 -13.12 4.59
C LEU A 478 -15.19 -13.32 3.42
N LEU A 479 -16.47 -13.54 3.71
CA LEU A 479 -17.54 -13.64 2.70
C LEU A 479 -17.23 -14.61 1.54
N GLY A 480 -16.45 -15.67 1.79
CA GLY A 480 -16.09 -16.68 0.78
C GLY A 480 -14.67 -16.57 0.20
N ASP A 481 -13.97 -15.45 0.37
CA ASP A 481 -12.55 -15.32 0.04
C ASP A 481 -11.69 -16.01 1.12
N ASN A 482 -10.87 -16.99 0.73
CA ASN A 482 -10.09 -17.83 1.64
C ASN A 482 -8.59 -17.58 1.45
N LYS A 483 -7.90 -17.15 2.52
CA LYS A 483 -6.44 -17.12 2.59
C LYS A 483 -5.95 -18.17 3.59
N GLU A 484 -4.95 -18.96 3.22
CA GLU A 484 -4.37 -20.00 4.09
C GLU A 484 -2.85 -19.81 4.27
N LYS A 485 -2.32 -20.17 5.44
CA LYS A 485 -0.89 -20.23 5.78
C LYS A 485 -0.58 -21.46 6.62
N THR A 486 0.69 -21.86 6.63
CA THR A 486 1.19 -22.90 7.55
C THR A 486 1.87 -22.23 8.74
N VAL A 487 1.57 -22.72 9.95
CA VAL A 487 2.14 -22.25 11.21
C VAL A 487 3.63 -22.56 11.27
N GLY A 488 4.44 -21.54 11.60
CA GLY A 488 5.91 -21.65 11.68
C GLY A 488 6.42 -22.29 12.98
N ASN A 489 7.75 -22.37 13.12
CA ASN A 489 8.45 -22.92 14.29
C ASN A 489 8.14 -22.16 15.60
N ASP A 490 7.61 -20.95 15.51
CA ASP A 490 7.17 -20.09 16.63
C ASP A 490 5.71 -20.34 17.05
N GLY A 491 5.00 -21.25 16.36
CA GLY A 491 3.60 -21.59 16.65
C GLY A 491 2.59 -20.59 16.13
N VAL A 492 3.03 -19.68 15.23
CA VAL A 492 2.22 -18.57 14.76
C VAL A 492 2.15 -18.52 13.22
N ALA A 493 1.04 -17.99 12.70
CA ALA A 493 0.91 -17.57 11.30
C ALA A 493 0.15 -16.23 11.21
N THR A 494 0.78 -15.21 10.62
CA THR A 494 0.19 -13.86 10.50
C THR A 494 -0.36 -13.60 9.10
N PHE A 495 -1.57 -13.05 9.00
CA PHE A 495 -2.24 -12.64 7.76
C PHE A 495 -2.35 -11.12 7.73
N GLU A 496 -2.13 -10.52 6.57
CA GLU A 496 -2.52 -9.14 6.30
C GLU A 496 -3.84 -9.13 5.55
N VAL A 497 -4.85 -8.51 6.16
CA VAL A 497 -6.21 -8.42 5.62
C VAL A 497 -6.71 -6.98 5.70
N PRO A 498 -7.58 -6.54 4.77
CA PRO A 498 -8.15 -5.20 4.84
C PRO A 498 -8.85 -4.93 6.18
N ARG A 499 -8.71 -3.74 6.74
CA ARG A 499 -9.52 -3.34 7.90
C ARG A 499 -10.97 -3.22 7.47
N ARG A 500 -11.87 -3.83 8.22
CA ARG A 500 -13.30 -3.89 7.92
C ARG A 500 -14.09 -3.95 9.23
N ASP A 501 -15.23 -3.29 9.27
CA ASP A 501 -16.19 -3.35 10.39
C ASP A 501 -16.99 -4.67 10.41
N ILE A 502 -16.59 -5.66 9.60
CA ILE A 502 -17.15 -7.01 9.55
C ILE A 502 -16.08 -8.03 9.97
N LYS A 503 -16.50 -9.03 10.74
CA LYS A 503 -15.58 -10.03 11.30
C LYS A 503 -15.10 -11.01 10.22
N TYR A 504 -13.79 -11.16 10.13
CA TYR A 504 -13.17 -12.29 9.46
C TYR A 504 -13.41 -13.57 10.25
N THR A 505 -13.39 -14.71 9.58
CA THR A 505 -13.41 -16.02 10.21
C THR A 505 -12.03 -16.65 10.11
N ALA A 506 -11.29 -16.66 11.21
CA ALA A 506 -10.08 -17.45 11.35
C ALA A 506 -10.46 -18.93 11.56
N TYR A 507 -9.68 -19.86 11.02
CA TYR A 507 -9.89 -21.28 11.18
C TYR A 507 -8.58 -22.07 11.13
N TYR A 508 -8.59 -23.30 11.65
CA TYR A 508 -7.55 -24.28 11.36
C TYR A 508 -8.11 -25.52 10.67
N VAL A 509 -7.29 -26.09 9.82
CA VAL A 509 -7.63 -27.24 8.97
C VAL A 509 -7.03 -28.50 9.59
N GLY A 510 -7.91 -29.46 9.88
CA GLY A 510 -7.54 -30.76 10.44
C GLY A 510 -7.61 -31.88 9.39
N ARG A 511 -7.95 -33.10 9.82
CA ARG A 511 -7.97 -34.31 8.97
C ARG A 511 -8.61 -34.06 7.60
N SER A 512 -7.96 -34.56 6.54
CA SER A 512 -8.49 -34.59 5.17
C SER A 512 -8.92 -33.23 4.61
N ASP A 513 -8.23 -32.16 5.02
CA ASP A 513 -8.52 -30.77 4.63
C ASP A 513 -9.91 -30.26 5.11
N ILE A 514 -10.44 -30.83 6.20
CA ILE A 514 -11.70 -30.38 6.81
C ILE A 514 -11.42 -29.32 7.88
N ILE A 515 -12.04 -28.16 7.75
CA ILE A 515 -12.05 -27.08 8.76
C ILE A 515 -12.60 -27.61 10.08
N GLN A 516 -11.80 -27.59 11.14
CA GLN A 516 -12.18 -28.17 12.44
C GLN A 516 -12.86 -27.15 13.34
N GLU A 517 -12.32 -25.93 13.39
CA GLU A 517 -12.79 -24.88 14.27
C GLU A 517 -12.72 -23.53 13.57
N ARG A 518 -13.67 -22.64 13.90
CA ARG A 518 -13.79 -21.29 13.36
C ARG A 518 -13.90 -20.30 14.51
N LYS A 519 -13.14 -19.23 14.46
CA LYS A 519 -13.20 -18.12 15.42
C LYS A 519 -13.37 -16.80 14.66
N PRO A 520 -14.36 -15.97 15.03
CA PRO A 520 -14.51 -14.66 14.42
C PRO A 520 -13.45 -13.69 14.95
N VAL A 521 -12.92 -12.83 14.09
CA VAL A 521 -11.95 -11.78 14.43
C VAL A 521 -12.34 -10.47 13.73
N LEU A 522 -12.55 -9.41 14.50
CA LEU A 522 -12.78 -8.07 13.96
C LEU A 522 -11.41 -7.44 13.71
N VAL A 523 -11.21 -6.83 12.54
CA VAL A 523 -9.94 -6.19 12.17
C VAL A 523 -10.24 -4.73 11.88
N ASP A 524 -10.30 -3.95 12.95
CA ASP A 524 -10.63 -2.51 12.97
C ASP A 524 -9.39 -1.61 13.11
N SER A 525 -8.26 -2.17 13.55
CA SER A 525 -6.99 -1.48 13.78
C SER A 525 -5.80 -2.13 13.05
N GLU A 526 -4.66 -1.43 13.00
CA GLU A 526 -3.40 -1.93 12.40
C GLU A 526 -2.72 -3.01 13.25
N GLY A 527 -2.97 -2.98 14.56
CA GLY A 527 -2.32 -3.83 15.56
C GLY A 527 -2.58 -5.33 15.34
N PRO A 528 -1.79 -6.20 15.99
CA PRO A 528 -1.96 -7.64 15.86
C PRO A 528 -3.27 -8.08 16.52
N HIS A 529 -4.12 -8.72 15.74
CA HIS A 529 -5.33 -9.38 16.21
C HIS A 529 -5.03 -10.86 16.43
N ASP A 530 -4.85 -11.26 17.69
CA ASP A 530 -4.45 -12.62 18.04
C ASP A 530 -5.65 -13.59 18.09
N VAL A 531 -5.53 -14.72 17.41
CA VAL A 531 -6.50 -15.82 17.45
C VAL A 531 -5.76 -17.11 17.81
N ALA A 532 -6.04 -17.68 18.98
CA ALA A 532 -5.43 -18.95 19.39
C ALA A 532 -6.36 -20.15 19.11
N PHE A 533 -5.83 -21.25 18.57
CA PHE A 533 -6.49 -22.55 18.47
C PHE A 533 -5.77 -23.60 19.31
N GLU A 534 -6.52 -24.45 20.00
CA GLU A 534 -5.97 -25.55 20.80
C GLU A 534 -6.17 -26.89 20.05
N ILE A 535 -5.09 -27.57 19.69
CA ILE A 535 -5.11 -28.90 19.07
C ILE A 535 -5.03 -29.98 20.14
N LYS A 536 -6.10 -30.79 20.22
CA LYS A 536 -6.27 -31.81 21.27
C LYS A 536 -5.60 -33.15 20.97
N GLU A 537 -5.16 -33.42 19.74
CA GLU A 537 -4.55 -34.70 19.35
C GLU A 537 -3.29 -34.52 18.49
N THR A 538 -2.13 -34.86 19.07
CA THR A 538 -0.80 -34.89 18.42
C THR A 538 -0.12 -36.25 18.64
N GLY A 539 0.90 -36.58 17.84
CA GLY A 539 1.69 -37.82 17.96
C GLY A 539 3.17 -37.61 17.62
N THR A 540 4.05 -38.49 18.10
CA THR A 540 5.48 -38.46 17.74
C THR A 540 5.76 -39.45 16.60
N LEU A 541 6.78 -39.17 15.79
CA LEU A 541 7.15 -40.00 14.65
C LEU A 541 8.57 -40.53 14.78
N ARG A 542 8.67 -41.84 14.95
CA ARG A 542 9.93 -42.58 14.88
C ARG A 542 9.85 -43.60 13.76
N GLY A 543 10.93 -43.81 13.03
CA GLY A 543 10.90 -44.75 11.93
C GLY A 543 12.24 -45.30 11.51
N THR A 544 12.17 -46.24 10.58
CA THR A 544 13.36 -46.73 9.88
C THR A 544 13.28 -46.46 8.40
N VAL A 545 14.43 -46.16 7.78
CA VAL A 545 14.59 -45.94 6.34
C VAL A 545 15.63 -46.93 5.83
N THR A 546 15.24 -47.71 4.83
CA THR A 546 16.17 -48.59 4.10
C THR A 546 16.09 -48.36 2.60
N ILE A 547 17.23 -48.41 1.91
CA ILE A 547 17.31 -48.40 0.45
C ILE A 547 17.71 -49.79 -0.02
N ASP A 548 16.89 -50.41 -0.87
CA ASP A 548 17.11 -51.77 -1.39
C ASP A 548 17.39 -52.84 -0.30
N GLY A 549 16.84 -52.61 0.90
CA GLY A 549 16.99 -53.48 2.07
C GLY A 549 18.15 -53.13 3.01
N GLU A 550 19.01 -52.17 2.66
CA GLU A 550 20.12 -51.72 3.50
C GLU A 550 19.77 -50.42 4.25
N PRO A 551 20.13 -50.28 5.54
CA PRO A 551 19.92 -49.05 6.31
C PRO A 551 20.73 -47.90 5.73
N VAL A 552 20.20 -46.68 5.84
CA VAL A 552 20.85 -45.47 5.32
C VAL A 552 21.24 -44.52 6.43
N THR A 553 22.20 -43.64 6.15
CA THR A 553 22.58 -42.54 7.02
C THR A 553 22.46 -41.25 6.23
N GLY A 554 21.91 -40.21 6.82
CA GLY A 554 21.64 -38.96 6.10
C GLY A 554 20.65 -38.08 6.84
N ASP A 555 20.07 -37.10 6.15
CA ASP A 555 19.11 -36.17 6.75
C ASP A 555 17.68 -36.53 6.33
N ILE A 556 16.71 -36.26 7.20
CA ILE A 556 15.29 -36.41 6.91
C ILE A 556 14.50 -35.21 7.41
N THR A 557 13.62 -34.70 6.57
CA THR A 557 12.80 -33.53 6.84
C THR A 557 11.32 -33.91 6.83
N LEU A 558 10.57 -33.42 7.82
CA LEU A 558 9.13 -33.54 7.92
C LEU A 558 8.52 -32.14 7.90
N GLN A 559 7.91 -31.74 6.79
CA GLN A 559 7.21 -30.44 6.65
C GLN A 559 8.01 -29.19 7.05
N GLY A 560 9.34 -29.25 7.09
CA GLY A 560 10.23 -28.12 7.44
C GLY A 560 11.16 -28.42 8.62
N SER A 561 10.78 -29.33 9.51
CA SER A 561 11.60 -29.79 10.64
C SER A 561 12.58 -30.87 10.16
N GLU A 562 13.85 -30.81 10.57
CA GLU A 562 14.94 -31.68 10.11
C GLU A 562 15.50 -32.52 11.27
N THR A 563 15.79 -33.79 11.01
CA THR A 563 16.48 -34.70 11.92
C THR A 563 17.43 -35.62 11.15
N GLN A 564 18.30 -36.34 11.84
CA GLN A 564 19.23 -37.27 11.21
C GLN A 564 18.69 -38.70 11.18
N ILE A 565 19.08 -39.42 10.13
CA ILE A 565 18.95 -40.86 10.02
C ILE A 565 20.29 -41.47 10.43
N GLU A 566 20.31 -42.23 11.52
CA GLU A 566 21.48 -42.98 12.00
C GLU A 566 21.21 -44.49 11.93
N ASP A 567 22.05 -45.25 11.23
CA ASP A 567 21.88 -46.70 11.01
C ASP A 567 20.45 -47.07 10.54
N GLY A 568 19.89 -46.24 9.65
CA GLY A 568 18.55 -46.40 9.13
C GLY A 568 17.45 -45.99 10.10
N VAL A 569 17.72 -45.39 11.26
CA VAL A 569 16.72 -44.96 12.26
C VAL A 569 16.63 -43.44 12.29
N PHE A 570 15.42 -42.89 12.31
CA PHE A 570 15.18 -41.47 12.56
C PHE A 570 14.09 -41.26 13.61
N GLU A 571 14.12 -40.11 14.26
CA GLU A 571 13.15 -39.72 15.27
C GLU A 571 12.88 -38.22 15.18
N PHE A 572 11.59 -37.87 15.11
CA PHE A 572 11.10 -36.52 15.33
C PHE A 572 10.50 -36.48 16.74
N ASP A 573 11.19 -35.80 17.65
CA ASP A 573 10.78 -35.64 19.04
C ASP A 573 9.55 -34.71 19.19
N ASP A 574 9.24 -33.94 18.15
CA ASP A 574 8.14 -32.98 18.13
C ASP A 574 6.77 -33.69 18.03
N LYS A 575 5.80 -33.18 18.77
CA LYS A 575 4.40 -33.64 18.71
C LYS A 575 3.74 -33.13 17.43
N VAL A 576 3.78 -33.96 16.40
CA VAL A 576 3.24 -33.67 15.07
C VAL A 576 1.71 -33.84 15.04
N PRO A 577 0.96 -32.94 14.36
CA PRO A 577 -0.47 -33.13 14.14
C PRO A 577 -0.78 -34.45 13.43
N ILE A 578 -1.81 -35.15 13.91
CA ILE A 578 -2.24 -36.43 13.35
C ILE A 578 -2.71 -36.30 11.88
N GLY A 579 -2.40 -37.27 11.05
CA GLY A 579 -2.75 -37.28 9.63
C GLY A 579 -1.64 -37.79 8.73
N TYR A 580 -1.86 -37.75 7.40
CA TYR A 580 -0.81 -38.07 6.44
C TYR A 580 0.21 -36.93 6.37
N LYS A 581 1.48 -37.27 6.51
CA LYS A 581 2.61 -36.36 6.41
C LYS A 581 3.59 -36.84 5.37
N THR A 582 4.32 -35.91 4.78
CA THR A 582 5.36 -36.19 3.78
C THR A 582 6.73 -36.02 4.41
N LEU A 583 7.53 -37.07 4.34
CA LEU A 583 8.94 -37.07 4.68
C LEU A 583 9.76 -36.84 3.42
N VAL A 584 10.81 -36.04 3.53
CA VAL A 584 11.82 -35.78 2.50
C VAL A 584 13.15 -36.34 3.01
N ILE A 585 13.81 -37.18 2.23
CA ILE A 585 14.96 -37.97 2.68
C ILE A 585 16.18 -37.63 1.81
N ASP A 586 17.30 -37.29 2.46
CA ASP A 586 18.62 -37.09 1.88
C ASP A 586 19.61 -38.14 2.41
N PRO A 587 19.67 -39.32 1.79
CA PRO A 587 20.51 -40.42 2.25
C PRO A 587 22.00 -40.28 1.88
N ASP A 588 22.38 -39.24 1.13
CA ASP A 588 23.75 -39.08 0.60
C ASP A 588 24.41 -37.75 1.00
N GLY A 589 23.69 -36.88 1.73
CA GLY A 589 24.14 -35.52 2.09
C GLY A 589 24.39 -34.60 0.87
N ASN A 590 23.84 -34.97 -0.29
CA ASN A 590 24.03 -34.27 -1.57
C ASN A 590 22.78 -33.49 -2.01
N GLY A 591 21.85 -33.28 -1.08
CA GLY A 591 20.55 -32.67 -1.28
C GLY A 591 19.42 -33.71 -1.30
N PRO A 592 18.21 -33.35 -0.88
CA PRO A 592 17.11 -34.29 -0.73
C PRO A 592 16.71 -34.95 -2.05
N THR A 593 16.75 -36.28 -2.08
CA THR A 593 16.59 -37.07 -3.30
C THR A 593 15.32 -37.93 -3.32
N ARG A 594 14.66 -38.14 -2.16
CA ARG A 594 13.56 -39.12 -1.99
C ARG A 594 12.43 -38.57 -1.10
N TYR A 595 11.20 -39.09 -1.24
CA TYR A 595 10.09 -38.77 -0.33
C TYR A 595 9.23 -39.99 0.00
N ALA A 596 8.56 -39.95 1.17
CA ALA A 596 7.61 -40.97 1.61
C ALA A 596 6.40 -40.31 2.30
N SER A 597 5.22 -40.89 2.15
CA SER A 597 4.04 -40.47 2.93
C SER A 597 3.86 -41.41 4.11
N VAL A 598 3.86 -40.86 5.32
CA VAL A 598 3.63 -41.58 6.57
C VAL A 598 2.33 -41.10 7.20
N ARG A 599 1.65 -41.98 7.93
CA ARG A 599 0.45 -41.61 8.66
C ARG A 599 0.79 -41.49 10.14
N ILE A 600 0.47 -40.35 10.74
CA ILE A 600 0.67 -40.09 12.17
C ILE A 600 -0.68 -40.22 12.87
N GLU A 601 -0.77 -41.10 13.86
CA GLU A 601 -1.91 -41.30 14.76
C GLU A 601 -1.59 -40.74 16.16
N PRO A 602 -2.58 -40.55 17.05
CA PRO A 602 -2.31 -40.09 18.42
C PRO A 602 -1.37 -41.05 19.16
N GLY A 603 -0.30 -40.53 19.78
CA GLY A 603 0.70 -41.34 20.50
C GLY A 603 2.01 -41.54 19.72
N GLU A 604 2.81 -42.55 20.11
CA GLU A 604 4.11 -42.87 19.49
C GLU A 604 3.90 -43.74 18.24
N ASN A 605 4.29 -43.22 17.07
CA ASN A 605 4.14 -43.91 15.79
C ASN A 605 5.48 -44.49 15.33
N GLY A 606 5.49 -45.77 14.97
CA GLY A 606 6.64 -46.49 14.41
C GLY A 606 6.40 -46.91 12.96
N GLU A 607 7.01 -46.24 11.99
CA GLU A 607 6.86 -46.55 10.55
C GLU A 607 8.15 -47.16 9.96
N THR A 608 8.03 -48.20 9.12
CA THR A 608 9.16 -48.77 8.38
C THR A 608 9.06 -48.37 6.92
N ILE A 609 9.93 -47.44 6.49
CA ILE A 609 9.95 -46.86 5.16
C ILE A 609 10.92 -47.64 4.28
N GLN A 610 10.36 -48.53 3.45
CA GLN A 610 11.12 -49.30 2.46
C GLN A 610 11.19 -48.52 1.14
N ILE A 611 12.38 -48.02 0.76
CA ILE A 611 12.58 -47.30 -0.50
C ILE A 611 13.20 -48.24 -1.55
N THR A 612 12.35 -48.97 -2.26
CA THR A 612 12.71 -49.65 -3.52
C THR A 612 12.72 -48.63 -4.66
N GLU A 613 13.86 -48.48 -5.33
CA GLU A 613 14.25 -47.30 -6.15
C GLU A 613 13.24 -46.64 -7.14
N ARG A 614 13.56 -45.35 -7.37
CA ARG A 614 13.21 -44.42 -8.47
C ARG A 614 11.90 -43.62 -8.38
N PHE A 615 11.89 -42.64 -7.49
CA PHE A 615 11.39 -41.30 -7.83
C PHE A 615 12.47 -40.27 -7.50
N ARG A 616 13.31 -39.93 -8.48
CA ARG A 616 14.09 -38.68 -8.39
C ARG A 616 13.09 -37.55 -8.51
N ILE A 617 12.99 -36.73 -7.48
CA ILE A 617 12.20 -35.51 -7.52
C ILE A 617 12.77 -34.64 -8.64
N GLY A 618 11.89 -34.12 -9.51
CA GLY A 618 12.30 -33.12 -10.49
C GLY A 618 12.70 -31.84 -9.76
N GLU A 619 13.80 -31.23 -10.17
CA GLU A 619 14.39 -30.01 -9.56
C GLU A 619 13.37 -28.92 -9.18
N TYR A 620 12.29 -28.78 -9.95
CA TYR A 620 11.17 -27.88 -9.67
C TYR A 620 10.49 -28.12 -8.32
N VAL A 621 10.17 -29.37 -7.98
CA VAL A 621 9.48 -29.69 -6.72
C VAL A 621 10.43 -29.49 -5.54
N SER A 622 11.72 -29.79 -5.70
CA SER A 622 12.74 -29.49 -4.70
C SER A 622 12.81 -27.99 -4.40
N GLY A 623 12.76 -27.16 -5.44
CA GLY A 623 12.68 -25.70 -5.26
C GLY A 623 11.45 -25.25 -4.50
N ALA A 624 10.28 -25.82 -4.84
CA ALA A 624 9.00 -25.46 -4.23
C ALA A 624 8.90 -25.86 -2.75
N VAL A 625 9.57 -26.93 -2.36
CA VAL A 625 9.52 -27.44 -0.98
C VAL A 625 10.63 -26.87 -0.10
N LEU A 626 11.83 -26.68 -0.65
CA LEU A 626 13.03 -26.38 0.16
C LEU A 626 13.45 -24.91 0.11
N GLY A 627 13.04 -24.19 -0.93
CA GLY A 627 13.33 -22.77 -1.14
C GLY A 627 14.77 -22.33 -0.79
N ASP A 628 14.91 -21.42 0.16
CA ASP A 628 16.19 -20.85 0.61
C ASP A 628 17.07 -21.87 1.39
N ILE A 629 16.47 -22.90 1.99
CA ILE A 629 17.20 -23.95 2.71
C ILE A 629 17.95 -24.82 1.70
N GLY A 630 17.25 -25.32 0.68
CA GLY A 630 17.90 -26.09 -0.38
C GLY A 630 18.86 -25.24 -1.24
N TYR A 631 18.67 -23.91 -1.31
CA TYR A 631 19.62 -22.99 -1.95
C TYR A 631 20.97 -23.01 -1.22
N ARG A 632 20.98 -23.00 0.12
CA ARG A 632 22.20 -22.94 0.94
C ARG A 632 23.05 -24.20 0.75
N ASN A 633 22.43 -25.37 0.73
CA ASN A 633 23.11 -26.67 0.75
C ASN A 633 23.57 -27.17 -0.62
N ARG A 634 23.26 -26.46 -1.71
CA ARG A 634 23.64 -26.86 -3.08
C ARG A 634 24.88 -26.12 -3.59
N GLU A 635 25.77 -26.82 -4.28
CA GLU A 635 26.87 -26.21 -5.03
C GLU A 635 26.38 -25.52 -6.31
N THR A 636 25.38 -26.12 -6.99
CA THR A 636 24.80 -25.57 -8.23
C THR A 636 23.28 -25.61 -8.21
N ILE A 637 22.65 -24.64 -8.90
CA ILE A 637 21.19 -24.50 -8.95
C ILE A 637 20.70 -24.52 -10.40
N SER A 638 19.63 -25.29 -10.64
CA SER A 638 18.97 -25.41 -11.95
C SER A 638 17.90 -24.34 -12.16
N VAL A 639 17.48 -24.15 -13.41
CA VAL A 639 16.35 -23.25 -13.75
C VAL A 639 15.07 -23.76 -13.10
N GLU A 640 14.87 -25.09 -13.15
CA GLU A 640 13.71 -25.76 -12.61
C GLU A 640 13.60 -25.55 -11.10
N TYR A 641 14.70 -25.71 -10.34
CA TYR A 641 14.73 -25.42 -8.90
C TYR A 641 14.34 -23.97 -8.59
N THR A 642 14.92 -23.01 -9.30
CA THR A 642 14.62 -21.60 -9.09
C THR A 642 13.14 -21.28 -9.37
N LEU A 643 12.56 -21.89 -10.41
CA LEU A 643 11.14 -21.73 -10.71
C LEU A 643 10.25 -22.34 -9.63
N GLY A 644 10.63 -23.50 -9.11
CA GLY A 644 9.97 -24.12 -7.97
C GLY A 644 9.96 -23.21 -6.75
N TRP A 645 11.13 -22.68 -6.43
CA TRP A 645 11.34 -21.75 -5.32
C TRP A 645 10.59 -20.43 -5.51
N MET A 646 10.35 -19.99 -6.74
CA MET A 646 9.48 -18.83 -7.01
C MET A 646 7.99 -19.15 -6.80
N THR A 647 7.56 -20.40 -6.97
CA THR A 647 6.16 -20.84 -6.80
C THR A 647 5.86 -21.47 -5.44
N SER A 648 6.85 -21.57 -4.54
CA SER A 648 6.76 -22.29 -3.26
C SER A 648 5.66 -21.76 -2.33
N THR A 649 5.16 -20.55 -2.58
CA THR A 649 4.17 -19.87 -1.74
C THR A 649 2.72 -20.11 -2.18
N THR A 650 2.44 -20.77 -3.31
CA THR A 650 1.13 -20.64 -3.99
C THR A 650 0.54 -21.93 -4.58
N ILE A 651 1.18 -23.09 -4.47
CA ILE A 651 0.67 -24.34 -5.05
C ILE A 651 0.60 -25.45 -3.98
N PRO A 652 -0.54 -26.12 -3.78
CA PRO A 652 -0.60 -27.29 -2.91
C PRO A 652 0.20 -28.47 -3.51
N ILE A 653 1.01 -29.13 -2.66
CA ILE A 653 1.97 -30.18 -3.07
C ILE A 653 1.30 -31.37 -3.81
N SER A 654 -0.01 -31.60 -3.60
CA SER A 654 -0.78 -32.62 -4.33
C SER A 654 -0.91 -32.31 -5.83
N ASP A 655 -1.08 -31.04 -6.21
CA ASP A 655 -1.23 -30.61 -7.62
C ASP A 655 0.11 -30.54 -8.35
N VAL A 656 1.21 -30.41 -7.59
CA VAL A 656 2.58 -30.41 -8.12
C VAL A 656 2.96 -31.79 -8.68
N ARG A 657 2.39 -32.89 -8.13
CA ARG A 657 2.63 -34.25 -8.63
C ARG A 657 2.09 -34.45 -10.05
N ASP A 658 0.93 -33.86 -10.36
CA ASP A 658 0.30 -33.92 -11.67
C ASP A 658 1.02 -33.00 -12.67
N LEU A 659 1.47 -31.83 -12.21
CA LEU A 659 2.29 -30.90 -12.99
C LEU A 659 3.66 -31.52 -13.38
N ALA A 660 4.32 -32.21 -12.45
CA ALA A 660 5.62 -32.86 -12.66
C ALA A 660 5.52 -34.05 -13.65
N SER A 661 4.38 -34.73 -13.69
CA SER A 661 4.13 -35.79 -14.67
C SER A 661 4.03 -35.24 -16.11
N SER A 662 3.48 -34.03 -16.28
CA SER A 662 3.36 -33.34 -17.58
C SER A 662 4.69 -32.78 -18.13
N ALA A 663 5.62 -32.38 -17.24
CA ALA A 663 6.91 -31.78 -17.58
C ALA A 663 7.91 -32.76 -18.22
N SER A 664 7.66 -34.07 -18.10
CA SER A 664 8.48 -35.12 -18.70
C SER A 664 8.30 -35.26 -20.24
N ALA A 665 7.40 -34.49 -20.86
CA ALA A 665 6.94 -34.71 -22.24
C ALA A 665 7.19 -33.58 -23.27
N GLY A 666 7.91 -32.49 -22.99
CA GLY A 666 8.05 -31.38 -23.96
C GLY A 666 9.11 -30.30 -23.69
N ASP A 667 9.18 -29.28 -24.58
CA ASP A 667 10.17 -28.18 -24.55
C ASP A 667 10.19 -27.47 -23.17
N LYS A 668 11.38 -27.45 -22.55
CA LYS A 668 11.61 -26.94 -21.19
C LYS A 668 11.30 -25.45 -21.06
N VAL A 669 11.43 -24.66 -22.13
CA VAL A 669 11.18 -23.21 -22.08
C VAL A 669 9.69 -22.90 -22.06
N ASP A 670 8.87 -23.60 -22.84
CA ASP A 670 7.43 -23.34 -22.90
C ASP A 670 6.69 -23.90 -21.68
N THR A 671 7.16 -25.05 -21.16
CA THR A 671 6.70 -25.59 -19.87
C THR A 671 7.00 -24.60 -18.74
N ALA A 672 8.19 -24.02 -18.71
CA ALA A 672 8.58 -23.01 -17.72
C ALA A 672 7.78 -21.70 -17.83
N VAL A 673 7.43 -21.24 -19.04
CA VAL A 673 6.59 -20.04 -19.23
C VAL A 673 5.18 -20.25 -18.67
N ASN A 674 4.60 -21.45 -18.84
CA ASN A 674 3.30 -21.81 -18.26
C ASN A 674 3.36 -21.90 -16.73
N VAL A 675 4.46 -22.42 -16.17
CA VAL A 675 4.70 -22.48 -14.72
C VAL A 675 4.93 -21.10 -14.11
N VAL A 676 5.54 -20.16 -14.82
CA VAL A 676 5.66 -18.76 -14.34
C VAL A 676 4.29 -18.06 -14.38
N ALA A 677 3.39 -18.43 -15.28
CA ALA A 677 2.08 -17.77 -15.42
C ALA A 677 1.18 -17.91 -14.18
N ILE A 678 1.39 -18.96 -13.38
CA ILE A 678 0.63 -19.22 -12.13
C ILE A 678 1.23 -18.53 -10.89
N VAL A 679 2.35 -17.81 -11.02
CA VAL A 679 2.91 -16.97 -9.94
C VAL A 679 2.02 -15.72 -9.78
N PRO A 680 1.35 -15.51 -8.62
CA PRO A 680 0.74 -14.24 -8.27
C PRO A 680 1.86 -13.23 -8.01
N LEU A 681 1.85 -12.11 -8.72
CA LEU A 681 2.70 -10.96 -8.42
C LEU A 681 1.82 -9.93 -7.71
N VAL A 682 1.53 -10.19 -6.44
CA VAL A 682 0.97 -9.19 -5.52
C VAL A 682 1.98 -9.08 -4.38
N GLY A 683 2.62 -7.91 -4.25
CA GLY A 683 3.57 -7.58 -3.19
C GLY A 683 5.03 -7.98 -3.47
N ASP A 684 5.90 -6.97 -3.47
CA ASP A 684 7.37 -7.04 -3.35
C ASP A 684 8.21 -7.59 -4.52
N SER A 685 8.38 -6.76 -5.56
CA SER A 685 9.32 -7.02 -6.66
C SER A 685 10.78 -7.24 -6.21
N SER A 686 11.14 -6.76 -5.02
CA SER A 686 12.45 -6.92 -4.36
C SER A 686 12.80 -8.39 -4.08
N THR A 687 11.83 -9.20 -3.64
CA THR A 687 12.02 -10.62 -3.29
C THR A 687 12.27 -11.48 -4.53
N VAL A 688 11.56 -11.23 -5.63
CA VAL A 688 11.77 -11.92 -6.90
C VAL A 688 13.13 -11.56 -7.50
N ILE A 689 13.54 -10.29 -7.46
CA ILE A 689 14.88 -9.84 -7.91
C ILE A 689 15.99 -10.46 -7.04
N SER A 690 15.82 -10.47 -5.72
CA SER A 690 16.77 -11.10 -4.77
C SER A 690 17.00 -12.58 -5.09
N ARG A 691 15.94 -13.34 -5.40
CA ARG A 691 16.05 -14.76 -5.79
C ARG A 691 16.76 -14.97 -7.14
N ILE A 692 16.60 -14.04 -8.09
CA ILE A 692 17.34 -14.06 -9.36
C ILE A 692 18.82 -13.80 -9.11
N GLY A 693 19.17 -12.83 -8.27
CA GLY A 693 20.56 -12.58 -7.87
C GLY A 693 21.20 -13.78 -7.20
N LYS A 694 20.47 -14.45 -6.28
CA LYS A 694 20.90 -15.72 -5.66
C LYS A 694 21.10 -16.83 -6.71
N PHE A 695 20.16 -17.02 -7.65
CA PHE A 695 20.30 -18.00 -8.74
C PHE A 695 21.58 -17.78 -9.55
N VAL A 696 21.90 -16.54 -9.92
CA VAL A 696 23.09 -16.20 -10.72
C VAL A 696 24.39 -16.60 -10.03
N LYS A 697 24.45 -16.54 -8.69
CA LYS A 697 25.65 -16.93 -7.92
C LYS A 697 26.00 -18.42 -8.03
N LYS A 698 25.01 -19.30 -8.23
CA LYS A 698 25.21 -20.77 -8.23
C LYS A 698 24.81 -21.46 -9.55
N ALA A 699 24.26 -20.73 -10.51
CA ALA A 699 23.78 -21.31 -11.77
C ALA A 699 24.89 -21.40 -12.83
N PRO A 700 24.96 -22.51 -13.60
CA PRO A 700 25.88 -22.60 -14.72
C PRO A 700 25.49 -21.61 -15.84
N PRO A 701 26.44 -21.12 -16.67
CA PRO A 701 26.17 -20.10 -17.69
C PRO A 701 25.08 -20.45 -18.69
N LYS A 702 24.88 -21.75 -18.96
CA LYS A 702 23.79 -22.24 -19.81
C LYS A 702 22.42 -22.05 -19.14
N ALA A 703 22.30 -22.32 -17.86
CA ALA A 703 21.07 -22.13 -17.09
C ALA A 703 20.70 -20.64 -17.01
N VAL A 704 21.68 -19.76 -16.80
CA VAL A 704 21.50 -18.29 -16.82
C VAL A 704 20.96 -17.81 -18.17
N ARG A 705 21.45 -18.36 -19.29
CA ARG A 705 20.91 -18.07 -20.65
C ARG A 705 19.49 -18.56 -20.84
N ASP A 706 19.18 -19.76 -20.36
CA ASP A 706 17.85 -20.34 -20.53
C ASP A 706 16.81 -19.61 -19.65
N PHE A 707 17.21 -19.14 -18.46
CA PHE A 707 16.38 -18.29 -17.60
C PHE A 707 16.07 -16.92 -18.22
N ALA A 708 17.06 -16.30 -18.89
CA ALA A 708 16.86 -15.05 -19.61
C ALA A 708 15.78 -15.17 -20.73
N LYS A 709 15.69 -16.33 -21.40
CA LYS A 709 14.66 -16.60 -22.41
C LYS A 709 13.26 -16.70 -21.80
N ILE A 710 13.15 -17.19 -20.57
CA ILE A 710 11.89 -17.31 -19.81
C ILE A 710 11.41 -15.91 -19.39
N ILE A 711 12.29 -15.08 -18.84
CA ILE A 711 12.00 -13.67 -18.48
C ILE A 711 11.52 -12.86 -19.70
N ARG A 712 12.11 -13.11 -20.88
CA ARG A 712 11.67 -12.50 -22.13
C ARG A 712 10.23 -12.87 -22.52
N ARG A 713 9.87 -14.15 -22.39
CA ARG A 713 8.58 -14.69 -22.89
C ARG A 713 7.42 -14.54 -21.90
N SER A 714 7.70 -14.39 -20.62
CA SER A 714 6.67 -14.30 -19.59
C SER A 714 6.13 -12.88 -19.41
N SER A 715 4.81 -12.72 -19.38
CA SER A 715 4.09 -11.46 -19.09
C SER A 715 4.25 -11.01 -17.64
N LYS A 716 4.55 -11.94 -16.71
CA LYS A 716 4.77 -11.62 -15.29
C LYS A 716 5.97 -10.68 -15.08
N PHE A 717 6.93 -10.66 -16.00
CA PHE A 717 8.06 -9.75 -15.93
C PHE A 717 7.78 -8.37 -16.58
N ASP A 718 6.58 -8.07 -17.11
CA ASP A 718 6.34 -6.85 -17.90
C ASP A 718 6.66 -5.51 -17.19
N GLY A 719 6.71 -5.48 -15.85
CA GLY A 719 7.13 -4.32 -15.03
C GLY A 719 8.61 -4.33 -14.59
N MET A 720 9.25 -5.50 -14.53
CA MET A 720 10.59 -5.67 -13.91
C MET A 720 11.61 -6.38 -14.82
N ARG A 721 11.23 -6.69 -16.07
CA ARG A 721 12.00 -7.47 -17.05
C ARG A 721 13.43 -6.97 -17.18
N TYR A 722 13.62 -5.65 -17.15
CA TYR A 722 14.94 -5.05 -17.28
C TYR A 722 15.82 -5.27 -16.04
N ARG A 723 15.30 -5.03 -14.82
CA ARG A 723 15.99 -5.33 -13.56
C ARG A 723 16.38 -6.81 -13.50
N ALA A 724 15.42 -7.70 -13.81
CA ALA A 724 15.64 -9.14 -13.82
C ALA A 724 16.71 -9.59 -14.84
N LEU A 725 16.76 -8.98 -16.04
CA LEU A 725 17.81 -9.26 -17.02
C LEU A 725 19.17 -8.64 -16.64
N SER A 726 19.17 -7.52 -15.92
CA SER A 726 20.37 -6.90 -15.38
C SER A 726 21.05 -7.80 -14.34
N GLU A 727 20.28 -8.38 -13.42
CA GLU A 727 20.78 -9.37 -12.45
C GLU A 727 21.40 -10.60 -13.14
N LEU A 728 20.84 -11.03 -14.27
CA LEU A 728 21.40 -12.12 -15.07
C LEU A 728 22.64 -11.73 -15.91
N GLY A 729 23.10 -10.47 -15.84
CA GLY A 729 24.22 -9.95 -16.63
C GLY A 729 23.89 -9.62 -18.08
N TYR A 730 22.61 -9.45 -18.44
CA TYR A 730 22.16 -9.17 -19.82
C TYR A 730 21.68 -7.73 -20.07
N GLY A 731 21.61 -6.86 -19.05
CA GLY A 731 20.99 -5.53 -19.12
C GLY A 731 21.80 -4.38 -19.74
N ASP A 732 23.11 -4.56 -20.00
CA ASP A 732 24.00 -3.39 -20.18
C ASP A 732 24.33 -3.04 -21.63
N THR A 733 24.07 -3.92 -22.59
CA THR A 733 24.36 -3.65 -24.00
C THR A 733 23.30 -4.22 -24.95
N LEU A 734 23.17 -3.62 -26.14
CA LEU A 734 22.37 -4.19 -27.22
C LEU A 734 22.82 -5.63 -27.56
N GLU A 735 24.13 -5.88 -27.46
CA GLU A 735 24.74 -7.15 -27.79
C GLU A 735 24.43 -8.25 -26.75
N SER A 736 24.41 -7.91 -25.47
CA SER A 736 24.01 -8.82 -24.38
C SER A 736 22.53 -9.18 -24.48
N LEU A 737 21.64 -8.22 -24.76
CA LEU A 737 20.21 -8.48 -24.96
C LEU A 737 19.94 -9.31 -26.22
N THR A 738 20.69 -9.07 -27.30
CA THR A 738 20.59 -9.89 -28.52
C THR A 738 21.04 -11.33 -28.23
N ARG A 739 22.08 -11.52 -27.40
CA ARG A 739 22.55 -12.85 -26.95
C ARG A 739 21.54 -13.57 -26.04
N ALA A 740 20.72 -12.83 -25.31
CA ALA A 740 19.56 -13.32 -24.56
C ALA A 740 18.33 -13.63 -25.44
N GLY A 741 18.42 -13.41 -26.75
CA GLY A 741 17.39 -13.75 -27.73
C GLY A 741 16.42 -12.62 -28.07
N PHE A 742 16.64 -11.39 -27.61
CA PHE A 742 15.83 -10.25 -28.04
C PHE A 742 16.14 -9.91 -29.50
N SER A 743 15.12 -9.58 -30.29
CA SER A 743 15.37 -9.01 -31.62
C SER A 743 16.08 -7.67 -31.48
N ARG A 744 16.84 -7.28 -32.50
CA ARG A 744 17.57 -6.00 -32.49
C ARG A 744 16.63 -4.81 -32.28
N ALA A 745 15.38 -4.90 -32.74
CA ALA A 745 14.35 -3.88 -32.54
C ALA A 745 13.82 -3.86 -31.09
N GLU A 746 13.57 -5.02 -30.47
CA GLU A 746 13.15 -5.12 -29.06
C GLU A 746 14.27 -4.70 -28.11
N ALA A 747 15.50 -5.16 -28.35
CA ALA A 747 16.68 -4.78 -27.60
C ALA A 747 16.97 -3.27 -27.77
N THR A 748 16.80 -2.73 -28.98
CA THR A 748 16.85 -1.27 -29.18
C THR A 748 15.76 -0.57 -28.40
N LYS A 749 14.50 -1.04 -28.40
CA LYS A 749 13.38 -0.41 -27.67
C LYS A 749 13.57 -0.45 -26.14
N LEU A 750 14.17 -1.52 -25.62
CA LEU A 750 14.56 -1.67 -24.20
C LEU A 750 15.74 -0.78 -23.82
N VAL A 751 16.69 -0.57 -24.74
CA VAL A 751 17.86 0.32 -24.56
C VAL A 751 17.52 1.78 -24.90
N SER A 752 16.51 2.05 -25.73
CA SER A 752 16.24 3.36 -26.36
C SER A 752 15.13 4.17 -25.70
N VAL A 753 14.94 4.05 -24.39
CA VAL A 753 14.32 5.15 -23.63
C VAL A 753 15.26 6.38 -23.58
N ALA A 754 16.52 6.22 -24.00
CA ALA A 754 17.52 7.28 -24.19
C ALA A 754 17.42 8.03 -25.53
N LYS A 755 16.24 8.52 -25.94
CA LYS A 755 16.12 9.43 -27.11
C LYS A 755 15.32 10.70 -26.81
N SER A 756 15.76 11.42 -25.78
CA SER A 756 15.77 12.88 -25.81
C SER A 756 16.82 13.43 -24.85
N SER A 757 17.76 14.21 -25.40
CA SER A 757 18.46 15.35 -24.76
C SER A 757 19.10 15.15 -23.38
N ASP A 758 20.43 15.26 -23.35
CA ASP A 758 21.29 15.70 -22.23
C ASP A 758 21.34 14.87 -20.93
N VAL A 759 20.55 13.81 -20.80
CA VAL A 759 20.57 12.90 -19.64
C VAL A 759 21.36 11.63 -19.96
N SER A 760 22.28 11.22 -19.08
CA SER A 760 23.01 9.95 -19.24
C SER A 760 22.07 8.75 -19.07
N SER A 761 22.45 7.59 -19.62
CA SER A 761 21.65 6.37 -19.49
C SER A 761 21.49 5.94 -18.03
N ASP A 762 22.51 6.15 -17.18
CA ASP A 762 22.47 5.79 -15.77
C ASP A 762 21.61 6.72 -14.94
N ALA A 763 21.67 8.03 -15.21
CA ALA A 763 20.82 9.01 -14.55
C ALA A 763 19.34 8.80 -14.91
N LEU A 764 19.05 8.39 -16.16
CA LEU A 764 17.71 8.01 -16.58
C LEU A 764 17.23 6.72 -15.89
N ARG A 765 18.09 5.70 -15.75
CA ARG A 765 17.77 4.46 -15.02
C ARG A 765 17.45 4.74 -13.56
N SER A 766 18.27 5.58 -12.91
CA SER A 766 18.06 6.00 -11.52
C SER A 766 16.74 6.74 -11.36
N ALA A 767 16.44 7.72 -12.23
CA ALA A 767 15.19 8.46 -12.19
C ALA A 767 13.95 7.57 -12.39
N VAL A 768 13.99 6.66 -13.36
CA VAL A 768 12.89 5.70 -13.63
C VAL A 768 12.68 4.76 -12.45
N SER A 769 13.76 4.35 -11.79
CA SER A 769 13.71 3.50 -10.60
C SER A 769 13.14 4.24 -9.39
N LYS A 770 13.58 5.48 -9.16
CA LYS A 770 13.12 6.33 -8.05
C LYS A 770 11.65 6.70 -8.20
N ALA A 771 11.22 6.98 -9.42
CA ALA A 771 9.85 7.33 -9.75
C ALA A 771 8.89 6.12 -9.86
N ASP A 772 9.42 4.90 -9.73
CA ASP A 772 8.70 3.63 -9.93
C ASP A 772 7.80 3.58 -11.18
N VAL A 773 8.33 4.03 -12.32
CA VAL A 773 7.59 4.04 -13.60
C VAL A 773 8.13 3.03 -14.59
N ALA A 774 7.24 2.38 -15.34
CA ALA A 774 7.68 1.50 -16.42
C ALA A 774 8.41 2.32 -17.52
N PRO A 775 9.59 1.89 -18.02
CA PRO A 775 10.34 2.64 -19.04
C PRO A 775 9.54 2.97 -20.31
N LYS A 776 8.56 2.11 -20.67
CA LYS A 776 7.65 2.32 -21.81
C LYS A 776 6.70 3.52 -21.66
N ALA A 777 6.44 3.90 -20.41
CA ALA A 777 5.56 5.00 -20.04
C ALA A 777 6.28 6.36 -20.04
N VAL A 778 7.62 6.36 -20.01
CA VAL A 778 8.42 7.57 -20.19
C VAL A 778 8.27 8.08 -21.62
N ARG A 779 7.88 9.35 -21.74
CA ARG A 779 7.76 10.07 -23.01
C ARG A 779 9.05 10.85 -23.31
N LYS A 780 9.54 11.61 -22.32
CA LYS A 780 10.77 12.40 -22.35
C LYS A 780 11.40 12.44 -20.96
N ALA A 781 12.69 12.71 -20.89
CA ALA A 781 13.41 12.97 -19.64
C ALA A 781 14.29 14.21 -19.84
N VAL A 782 14.48 14.96 -18.76
CA VAL A 782 15.26 16.21 -18.79
C VAL A 782 15.99 16.37 -17.46
N LYS A 783 17.26 16.79 -17.55
CA LYS A 783 18.07 17.15 -16.38
C LYS A 783 17.97 18.66 -16.18
N ASN A 784 17.63 19.10 -14.97
CA ASN A 784 17.67 20.50 -14.59
C ASN A 784 19.14 20.97 -14.51
N GLU A 785 19.46 22.12 -15.13
CA GLU A 785 20.85 22.61 -15.24
C GLU A 785 21.41 23.15 -13.92
N GLU A 786 20.57 23.51 -12.95
CA GLU A 786 20.95 24.13 -11.68
C GLU A 786 21.03 23.10 -10.53
N THR A 787 19.96 22.33 -10.33
CA THR A 787 19.85 21.30 -9.28
C THR A 787 20.51 19.98 -9.68
N GLY A 788 20.61 19.69 -10.98
CA GLY A 788 21.09 18.41 -11.48
C GLY A 788 20.06 17.27 -11.44
N ASP A 789 18.84 17.53 -10.97
CA ASP A 789 17.77 16.53 -10.91
C ASP A 789 17.29 16.10 -12.29
N VAL A 790 16.96 14.81 -12.42
CA VAL A 790 16.37 14.24 -13.63
C VAL A 790 14.88 14.07 -13.43
N VAL A 791 14.09 14.74 -14.26
CA VAL A 791 12.63 14.73 -14.23
C VAL A 791 12.08 14.01 -15.46
N LEU A 792 11.04 13.22 -15.24
CA LEU A 792 10.39 12.39 -16.25
C LEU A 792 9.05 13.00 -16.69
N LEU A 793 8.92 13.27 -17.99
CA LEU A 793 7.62 13.48 -18.61
C LEU A 793 7.08 12.13 -19.08
N THR A 794 5.97 11.67 -18.51
CA THR A 794 5.36 10.38 -18.87
C THR A 794 4.22 10.57 -19.87
N LYS A 795 3.79 9.48 -20.51
CA LYS A 795 2.60 9.45 -21.37
C LYS A 795 1.30 9.49 -20.56
N GLY A 796 1.35 9.38 -19.23
CA GLY A 796 0.21 9.20 -18.33
C GLY A 796 0.19 7.79 -17.75
N VAL A 797 0.94 7.61 -16.64
CA VAL A 797 1.04 6.32 -15.93
C VAL A 797 -0.22 6.03 -15.11
N ARG A 798 -0.91 7.10 -14.67
CA ARG A 798 -2.23 7.09 -14.05
C ARG A 798 -3.21 7.86 -14.93
N ASN A 799 -4.52 7.62 -14.80
CA ASN A 799 -5.56 8.16 -15.69
C ASN A 799 -5.61 9.70 -15.74
N GLU A 800 -4.90 10.40 -14.85
CA GLU A 800 -4.94 11.86 -14.67
C GLU A 800 -3.56 12.55 -14.54
N ASP A 801 -2.45 11.95 -14.96
CA ASP A 801 -1.10 12.58 -14.85
C ASP A 801 -0.36 12.73 -16.19
N GLY A 802 0.69 13.56 -16.21
CA GLY A 802 1.68 13.64 -17.27
C GLY A 802 1.17 14.25 -18.57
N TRP A 803 1.71 13.78 -19.71
CA TRP A 803 1.36 14.37 -21.01
C TRP A 803 -0.14 14.25 -21.32
N THR A 804 -0.78 13.16 -20.90
CA THR A 804 -2.22 12.96 -21.09
C THR A 804 -3.04 14.00 -20.32
N HIS A 805 -2.68 14.31 -19.06
CA HIS A 805 -3.33 15.38 -18.30
C HIS A 805 -3.17 16.74 -18.97
N ILE A 806 -1.95 17.09 -19.38
CA ILE A 806 -1.65 18.38 -20.03
C ILE A 806 -2.49 18.55 -21.31
N VAL A 807 -2.59 17.49 -22.12
CA VAL A 807 -3.39 17.53 -23.35
C VAL A 807 -4.88 17.72 -23.03
N ARG A 808 -5.42 16.92 -22.10
CA ARG A 808 -6.84 16.94 -21.73
C ARG A 808 -7.26 18.24 -21.05
N GLY A 809 -6.44 18.76 -20.13
CA GLY A 809 -6.79 19.87 -19.25
C GLY A 809 -6.32 21.24 -19.72
N HIS A 810 -5.24 21.32 -20.51
CA HIS A 810 -4.54 22.59 -20.76
C HIS A 810 -4.23 22.88 -22.24
N ILE A 811 -4.23 21.89 -23.13
CA ILE A 811 -4.03 22.11 -24.59
C ILE A 811 -5.36 22.06 -25.36
N GLY A 812 -6.33 21.27 -24.89
CA GLY A 812 -7.60 21.03 -25.56
C GLY A 812 -7.51 19.91 -26.60
N GLY A 813 -8.42 18.92 -26.53
CA GLY A 813 -8.49 17.86 -27.53
C GLY A 813 -8.88 16.45 -27.05
N THR A 814 -9.87 16.32 -26.18
CA THR A 814 -10.54 15.03 -25.90
C THR A 814 -12.02 15.28 -25.58
N ASP A 815 -12.89 14.28 -25.74
CA ASP A 815 -14.36 14.35 -25.58
C ASP A 815 -14.88 14.75 -24.17
N ARG A 816 -14.00 15.22 -23.27
CA ARG A 816 -14.30 15.61 -21.90
C ARG A 816 -14.76 17.07 -21.85
N VAL A 817 -15.86 17.30 -21.14
CA VAL A 817 -16.40 18.64 -20.85
C VAL A 817 -15.66 19.20 -19.63
N ILE A 818 -15.11 20.41 -19.73
CA ILE A 818 -14.42 21.10 -18.63
C ILE A 818 -15.45 21.73 -17.67
N ASP A 819 -15.37 21.37 -16.40
CA ASP A 819 -16.29 21.81 -15.34
C ASP A 819 -15.60 22.38 -14.09
N SER A 820 -14.27 22.40 -14.07
CA SER A 820 -13.43 22.84 -12.95
C SER A 820 -12.37 23.83 -13.41
N TYR A 821 -11.71 24.49 -12.46
CA TYR A 821 -10.69 25.49 -12.74
C TYR A 821 -9.59 24.96 -13.67
N LYS A 822 -9.35 25.65 -14.80
CA LYS A 822 -8.31 25.31 -15.78
C LYS A 822 -7.83 26.54 -16.53
N THR A 823 -6.55 26.55 -16.91
CA THR A 823 -5.98 27.54 -17.84
C THR A 823 -5.44 26.85 -19.09
N PHE A 824 -5.44 27.54 -20.23
CA PHE A 824 -5.18 26.91 -21.52
C PHE A 824 -4.03 27.53 -22.30
N PHE A 825 -3.22 26.68 -22.92
CA PHE A 825 -2.21 27.05 -23.91
C PHE A 825 -2.89 27.49 -25.21
N PRO A 826 -2.35 28.51 -25.90
CA PRO A 826 -2.91 29.00 -27.15
C PRO A 826 -2.55 28.08 -28.33
N THR A 827 -3.24 26.94 -28.42
CA THR A 827 -2.95 25.88 -29.40
C THR A 827 -3.86 25.86 -30.62
N GLY A 828 -4.92 26.68 -30.65
CA GLY A 828 -5.92 26.65 -31.73
C GLY A 828 -6.95 25.51 -31.60
N LYS A 829 -6.91 24.74 -30.50
CA LYS A 829 -7.84 23.63 -30.26
C LYS A 829 -9.18 24.15 -29.74
N GLU A 830 -10.25 23.43 -30.07
CA GLU A 830 -11.57 23.65 -29.52
C GLU A 830 -11.69 22.98 -28.14
N VAL A 831 -12.29 23.68 -27.17
CA VAL A 831 -12.51 23.21 -25.80
C VAL A 831 -13.99 23.30 -25.47
N LYS A 832 -14.52 22.23 -24.88
CA LYS A 832 -15.91 22.13 -24.44
C LYS A 832 -16.04 22.45 -22.96
N PHE A 833 -17.01 23.26 -22.58
CA PHE A 833 -17.22 23.69 -21.18
C PHE A 833 -18.63 23.32 -20.69
N LYS A 834 -18.76 22.99 -19.40
CA LYS A 834 -20.05 22.56 -18.81
C LYS A 834 -21.04 23.71 -18.68
N LYS A 835 -20.54 24.90 -18.35
CA LYS A 835 -21.33 26.12 -18.07
C LYS A 835 -21.02 27.28 -19.02
N HIS A 836 -20.31 27.02 -20.12
CA HIS A 836 -19.94 28.04 -21.12
C HIS A 836 -20.01 27.42 -22.52
N ALA A 837 -20.22 28.25 -23.54
CA ALA A 837 -20.16 27.77 -24.93
C ALA A 837 -18.76 27.26 -25.29
N ASP A 838 -18.68 26.29 -26.19
CA ASP A 838 -17.43 25.78 -26.72
C ASP A 838 -16.60 26.93 -27.31
N GLU A 839 -15.29 26.93 -27.07
CA GLU A 839 -14.40 28.02 -27.48
C GLU A 839 -13.17 27.46 -28.18
N VAL A 840 -12.76 28.13 -29.27
CA VAL A 840 -11.50 27.85 -29.96
C VAL A 840 -10.38 28.68 -29.33
N LEU A 841 -9.37 28.01 -28.78
CA LEU A 841 -8.20 28.65 -28.18
C LEU A 841 -7.43 29.47 -29.23
N PRO A 842 -6.67 30.51 -28.85
CA PRO A 842 -5.85 31.25 -29.81
C PRO A 842 -4.85 30.33 -30.50
N ALA A 843 -4.66 30.39 -31.82
CA ALA A 843 -3.70 29.52 -32.52
C ALA A 843 -2.29 30.15 -32.58
N ARG A 844 -1.58 30.19 -31.44
CA ARG A 844 -0.24 30.81 -31.34
C ARG A 844 0.91 29.82 -31.21
N MET A 845 0.64 28.56 -30.83
CA MET A 845 1.64 27.53 -30.70
C MET A 845 1.10 26.14 -31.03
N THR A 846 1.98 25.20 -31.36
CA THR A 846 1.62 23.78 -31.58
C THR A 846 1.74 22.98 -30.29
N GLU A 847 1.06 21.85 -30.20
CA GLU A 847 1.21 20.89 -29.09
C GLU A 847 2.68 20.48 -28.88
N LYS A 848 3.45 20.30 -29.97
CA LYS A 848 4.89 20.03 -29.89
C LYS A 848 5.67 21.18 -29.22
N GLN A 849 5.32 22.43 -29.52
CA GLN A 849 5.94 23.58 -28.88
C GLN A 849 5.55 23.70 -27.40
N VAL A 850 4.37 23.18 -26.99
CA VAL A 850 4.02 23.06 -25.57
C VAL A 850 4.96 22.07 -24.90
N GLU A 851 5.18 20.89 -25.49
CA GLU A 851 6.11 19.90 -24.96
C GLU A 851 7.53 20.47 -24.79
N GLU A 852 8.05 21.12 -25.83
CA GLU A 852 9.38 21.74 -25.80
C GLU A 852 9.49 22.85 -24.74
N MET A 853 8.41 23.61 -24.51
CA MET A 853 8.36 24.65 -23.49
C MET A 853 8.30 24.07 -22.06
N VAL A 854 7.53 23.01 -21.83
CA VAL A 854 7.49 22.29 -20.55
C VAL A 854 8.88 21.76 -20.19
N LEU A 855 9.56 21.11 -21.14
CA LEU A 855 10.91 20.62 -20.94
C LEU A 855 11.91 21.76 -20.69
N THR A 856 11.71 22.92 -21.33
CA THR A 856 12.54 24.11 -21.11
C THR A 856 12.37 24.66 -19.69
N ALA A 857 11.14 24.68 -19.17
CA ALA A 857 10.86 25.14 -17.80
C ALA A 857 11.55 24.26 -16.75
N ILE A 858 11.54 22.95 -16.94
CA ILE A 858 12.23 22.03 -16.04
C ILE A 858 13.75 22.18 -16.20
N LYS A 859 14.24 22.35 -17.43
CA LYS A 859 15.68 22.43 -17.71
C LYS A 859 16.33 23.72 -17.19
N LYS A 860 15.65 24.85 -17.36
CA LYS A 860 16.19 26.22 -17.21
C LYS A 860 15.33 27.14 -16.34
N GLY A 861 14.38 26.55 -15.60
CA GLY A 861 13.52 27.27 -14.67
C GLY A 861 14.31 27.97 -13.58
N ASP A 862 13.68 28.98 -12.96
CA ASP A 862 14.15 29.49 -11.67
C ASP A 862 14.17 28.34 -10.63
N GLU A 863 14.81 28.55 -9.46
CA GLU A 863 14.84 27.55 -8.39
C GLU A 863 13.44 26.95 -8.12
N PRO A 864 13.30 25.62 -8.08
CA PRO A 864 12.02 24.96 -7.89
C PRO A 864 11.39 25.39 -6.57
N THR A 865 10.12 25.79 -6.62
CA THR A 865 9.39 26.20 -5.41
C THR A 865 8.64 24.99 -4.85
N ASP A 866 8.74 24.75 -3.54
CA ASP A 866 7.93 23.73 -2.85
C ASP A 866 6.44 24.12 -2.89
N ILE A 867 5.59 23.15 -3.24
CA ILE A 867 4.13 23.31 -3.33
C ILE A 867 3.36 22.37 -2.41
N GLY A 868 4.03 21.65 -1.49
CA GLY A 868 3.41 20.66 -0.63
C GLY A 868 3.11 19.37 -1.39
N GLY A 869 3.98 18.36 -1.25
CA GLY A 869 3.89 17.10 -1.99
C GLY A 869 4.55 17.12 -3.38
N GLY A 870 5.30 18.18 -3.71
CA GLY A 870 6.05 18.30 -4.96
C GLY A 870 6.74 19.65 -5.11
N VAL A 871 7.29 19.89 -6.30
CA VAL A 871 7.93 21.16 -6.68
C VAL A 871 7.35 21.75 -7.95
N ALA A 872 7.35 23.06 -8.05
CA ALA A 872 6.93 23.81 -9.23
C ALA A 872 8.12 24.49 -9.92
N TYR A 873 8.29 24.21 -11.22
CA TYR A 873 9.22 24.92 -12.09
C TYR A 873 8.48 26.03 -12.85
N THR A 874 9.01 27.24 -12.79
CA THR A 874 8.42 28.43 -13.42
C THR A 874 9.40 29.07 -14.38
N ILE A 875 8.90 29.53 -15.54
CA ILE A 875 9.65 30.41 -16.46
C ILE A 875 8.77 31.51 -17.04
N ASP A 876 9.41 32.58 -17.51
CA ASP A 876 8.86 33.49 -18.52
C ASP A 876 9.23 32.99 -19.92
N PRO A 877 8.29 32.41 -20.69
CA PRO A 877 8.60 31.80 -21.99
C PRO A 877 9.26 32.75 -22.99
N ARG A 878 9.03 34.06 -22.87
CA ARG A 878 9.59 35.09 -23.76
C ARG A 878 11.11 35.18 -23.65
N LYS A 879 11.66 34.91 -22.45
CA LYS A 879 13.11 34.86 -22.22
C LYS A 879 13.77 33.67 -22.90
N HIS A 880 12.99 32.67 -23.31
CA HIS A 880 13.45 31.44 -23.94
C HIS A 880 12.99 31.32 -25.41
N GLY A 881 12.60 32.43 -26.05
CA GLY A 881 12.28 32.49 -27.47
C GLY A 881 10.83 32.13 -27.83
N TYR A 882 9.95 31.99 -26.84
CA TYR A 882 8.53 31.73 -27.07
C TYR A 882 7.71 33.03 -26.99
N ASP A 883 7.53 33.72 -28.13
CA ASP A 883 6.62 34.88 -28.25
C ASP A 883 5.22 34.43 -28.69
N VAL A 884 4.52 33.77 -27.77
CA VAL A 884 3.21 33.12 -28.03
C VAL A 884 2.08 33.72 -27.20
N GLY A 885 2.32 34.89 -26.58
CA GLY A 885 1.35 35.56 -25.72
C GLY A 885 1.17 34.91 -24.34
N ILE A 886 2.16 34.15 -23.87
CA ILE A 886 2.27 33.63 -22.50
C ILE A 886 3.44 34.35 -21.82
N THR A 887 3.23 34.82 -20.59
CA THR A 887 4.25 35.53 -19.79
C THR A 887 4.69 34.76 -18.56
N LYS A 888 3.95 33.72 -18.15
CA LYS A 888 4.35 32.80 -17.08
C LYS A 888 3.73 31.42 -17.30
N ILE A 889 4.53 30.37 -17.12
CA ILE A 889 4.05 28.99 -17.02
C ILE A 889 4.49 28.36 -15.70
N GLN A 890 3.75 27.33 -15.28
CA GLN A 890 4.06 26.51 -14.12
C GLN A 890 4.05 25.04 -14.56
N VAL A 891 5.08 24.30 -14.14
CA VAL A 891 5.20 22.85 -14.34
C VAL A 891 5.34 22.21 -12.97
N GLU A 892 4.40 21.33 -12.63
CA GLU A 892 4.35 20.68 -11.32
C GLU A 892 4.94 19.27 -11.42
N VAL A 893 5.87 19.00 -10.53
CA VAL A 893 6.64 17.76 -10.49
C VAL A 893 6.53 17.17 -9.10
N SER A 894 6.16 15.90 -9.02
CA SER A 894 6.13 15.14 -7.77
C SER A 894 6.70 13.75 -8.05
N ASP A 895 7.52 13.25 -7.12
CA ASP A 895 8.29 11.99 -7.25
C ASP A 895 9.15 11.91 -8.52
N GLY A 896 9.66 13.06 -8.98
CA GLY A 896 10.46 13.14 -10.21
C GLY A 896 9.64 12.97 -11.50
N ILE A 897 8.30 13.01 -11.42
CA ILE A 897 7.39 12.91 -12.57
C ILE A 897 6.64 14.23 -12.75
N VAL A 898 6.53 14.69 -14.00
CA VAL A 898 5.63 15.80 -14.35
C VAL A 898 4.18 15.36 -14.14
N LYS A 899 3.48 16.01 -13.20
CA LYS A 899 2.06 15.78 -12.92
C LYS A 899 1.19 16.58 -13.88
N THR A 900 1.44 17.88 -13.98
CA THR A 900 0.77 18.78 -14.91
C THR A 900 1.67 19.95 -15.32
N ALA A 901 1.24 20.68 -16.34
CA ALA A 901 1.87 21.92 -16.79
C ALA A 901 0.82 22.82 -17.43
N TYR A 902 0.83 24.10 -17.06
CA TYR A 902 -0.17 25.05 -17.52
C TYR A 902 0.33 26.49 -17.51
N PRO A 903 -0.22 27.35 -18.39
CA PRO A 903 0.10 28.78 -18.38
C PRO A 903 -0.67 29.49 -17.28
N THR A 904 0.02 30.34 -16.52
CA THR A 904 -0.61 31.10 -15.41
C THR A 904 -0.85 32.56 -15.77
N LYS A 905 -0.12 33.11 -16.74
CA LYS A 905 -0.27 34.52 -17.17
C LYS A 905 0.02 34.71 -18.64
N GLY A 906 -0.68 35.63 -19.27
CA GLY A 906 -0.40 36.15 -20.59
C GLY A 906 -1.66 36.54 -21.38
N PRO A 907 -1.53 37.47 -22.36
CA PRO A 907 -2.65 37.94 -23.17
C PRO A 907 -3.29 36.88 -24.06
N SER A 908 -2.63 35.73 -24.26
CA SER A 908 -3.18 34.58 -25.01
C SER A 908 -3.55 33.39 -24.11
N VAL A 909 -3.54 33.58 -22.79
CA VAL A 909 -3.97 32.57 -21.81
C VAL A 909 -5.45 32.73 -21.54
N TYR A 910 -6.20 31.63 -21.65
CA TYR A 910 -7.62 31.59 -21.29
C TYR A 910 -7.75 30.87 -19.94
N GLU A 911 -8.58 31.38 -19.04
CA GLU A 911 -8.85 30.83 -17.71
C GLU A 911 -10.34 30.53 -17.57
N TYR A 912 -10.68 29.29 -17.26
CA TYR A 912 -12.04 28.86 -16.94
C TYR A 912 -12.16 28.66 -15.43
N ARG A 913 -13.20 29.25 -14.83
CA ARG A 913 -13.45 29.21 -13.38
C ARG A 913 -14.64 28.30 -13.03
N PRO A 914 -14.71 27.76 -11.80
CA PRO A 914 -15.80 26.87 -11.36
C PRO A 914 -17.21 27.49 -11.44
N ASN A 915 -17.30 28.82 -11.37
CA ASN A 915 -18.54 29.58 -11.53
C ASN A 915 -19.04 29.64 -13.00
N GLY A 916 -18.29 29.08 -13.95
CA GLY A 916 -18.61 29.09 -15.39
C GLY A 916 -18.02 30.27 -16.17
N GLU A 917 -17.29 31.17 -15.52
CA GLU A 917 -16.67 32.32 -16.16
C GLU A 917 -15.44 31.90 -16.99
N LEU A 918 -15.37 32.38 -18.24
CA LEU A 918 -14.20 32.22 -19.11
C LEU A 918 -13.52 33.58 -19.33
N ILE A 919 -12.31 33.72 -18.79
CA ILE A 919 -11.50 34.94 -18.89
C ILE A 919 -10.50 34.78 -20.02
N LYS A 920 -10.52 35.74 -20.96
CA LYS A 920 -9.61 35.79 -22.11
C LYS A 920 -8.50 36.80 -21.83
N GLY A 921 -7.28 36.30 -21.65
CA GLY A 921 -6.11 37.10 -21.29
C GLY A 921 -5.98 37.26 -19.78
N VAL A 922 -5.08 36.47 -19.19
CA VAL A 922 -4.80 36.46 -17.74
C VAL A 922 -3.63 37.40 -17.44
N SER A 923 -3.81 38.34 -16.50
CA SER A 923 -2.82 39.39 -16.18
C SER A 923 -1.80 39.00 -15.12
#